data_AF-A0A2E0UHT5-F1
#
_entry.id   AF-A0A2E0UHT5-F1
#
_cell.length_a   1.000
_cell.length_b   1.000
_cell.length_c   1.000
_cell.angle_alpha   90.00
_cell.angle_beta   90.00
_cell.angle_gamma   90.00
#
_symmetry.space_group_name_H-M   'P 1'
#
loop_
_entity.id
_entity.type
_entity.pdbx_description
1 polymer ?
#
loop_
_entity_poly.entity_id
_entity_poly.type
_entity_poly.pdbx_seq_one_letter_code
_entity_poly.pdbx_strand_id
1 'polypeptide(L)'
;MNACVADSRQSLPESCLSAFHRVYFKARLRIFTECMKPNKPLHIAIIVCVAALFAGCSTSVRYIVPSDLQSPEKTEQTIAKYTSALKGKTVFIDPGHGGEDRSGVSPNEELVEADINLRVAKKLRDYLMRAGANVIMSRESDITVPLASRPERANASNADLFISIHHNAAGNPETNYTTVFYHSKPGTAAYLPSSHDLAKFIQRDLAYAMRNPGPLASFDGTMSDYLIYPGEGFAVLRDAQMTAVLVECSFFTSTYEEQRLKEALYNDIEAWGIFHGIGKYVLAGIPNIAFESSRIFTSNTPKIDLHVSDEHGIDDQSIKVFIDNKDQGFLFNKNSGTIEVQTLQELSPGYHLLSAQVRNLNGNSAGPFGEYFSIGIPPHTIRAVTTPSSLPGSTEALAIVRLEAVDSLNRPCADGMPIHFETSTAIDTVLHLRDGRAFIQLSPDGSGDIGFRAWNGPVATEGQIRTDDSSPYTYGYIVDHEDTPIPYATVRLPGGTSIEASNSGAYVLSGRRVAGLEAVVSANGYFSKRIAIEDRMKQPPIVLQPVARGTLRGQTVFVEAERPLFLGSDSTKQHLAAQSAGLLTELLQSSGAQVFDLTHTASQERDSLLSAHPNAIVLQTILDRRYNTTILRRGPLESSRDLSRHIVDALRDHTDLRIQQNVPRIWGSGALSEHTQVSVSFPAPGRWTYEESRIPHTAWTAAWGIYNGILTSVGYDMKGTKLVEANVVEKESRNPASYVEVVLNGALRGITNEKGVVRFYGVSLDHDDLAPVEPGLYEITGVKTEILH
;
A
#
# COMPACT_ATOMS: atom_id res chain seq x y z
N MET A 1 -23.19 -17.23 -74.68
CA MET A 1 -22.48 -16.50 -75.74
C MET A 1 -21.90 -15.25 -75.14
N ASN A 2 -20.61 -15.04 -75.35
CA ASN A 2 -19.72 -14.13 -74.61
C ASN A 2 -19.91 -12.64 -74.93
N ALA A 3 -19.36 -11.84 -74.01
CA ALA A 3 -18.85 -10.46 -74.12
C ALA A 3 -19.85 -9.30 -73.94
N CYS A 4 -19.71 -8.56 -72.83
CA CYS A 4 -19.17 -7.20 -72.86
C CYS A 4 -18.81 -6.71 -71.44
N VAL A 5 -17.61 -6.14 -71.34
CA VAL A 5 -16.99 -5.49 -70.18
C VAL A 5 -17.42 -4.01 -70.15
N ALA A 6 -17.52 -3.43 -68.94
CA ALA A 6 -17.17 -2.05 -68.54
C ALA A 6 -18.26 -1.30 -67.75
N ASP A 7 -17.92 -1.06 -66.48
CA ASP A 7 -18.01 0.19 -65.72
C ASP A 7 -19.20 1.16 -65.94
N SER A 8 -19.99 1.39 -64.89
CA SER A 8 -20.15 2.71 -64.25
C SER A 8 -21.40 2.79 -63.37
N ARG A 9 -21.27 3.59 -62.32
CA ARG A 9 -22.27 3.94 -61.29
C ARG A 9 -23.59 4.38 -61.92
N GLN A 10 -24.70 3.76 -61.54
CA GLN A 10 -26.00 4.43 -61.36
C GLN A 10 -27.02 3.50 -60.67
N SER A 11 -27.73 4.06 -59.70
CA SER A 11 -28.88 3.49 -59.00
C SER A 11 -29.96 2.98 -59.96
N LEU A 12 -30.41 1.73 -59.78
CA LEU A 12 -31.59 1.19 -60.45
C LEU A 12 -32.87 1.67 -59.74
N PRO A 13 -33.90 2.15 -60.46
CA PRO A 13 -35.18 2.54 -59.87
C PRO A 13 -36.12 1.34 -59.63
N GLU A 14 -36.98 1.44 -58.61
CA GLU A 14 -37.95 0.43 -58.12
C GLU A 14 -39.00 -0.06 -59.13
N SER A 15 -38.94 0.33 -60.40
CA SER A 15 -39.93 -0.05 -61.42
C SER A 15 -39.65 -1.37 -62.16
N CYS A 16 -38.54 -2.07 -61.89
CA CYS A 16 -38.23 -3.38 -62.50
C CYS A 16 -38.72 -4.60 -61.71
N LEU A 17 -39.09 -4.48 -60.43
CA LEU A 17 -39.57 -5.63 -59.63
C LEU A 17 -41.06 -5.98 -59.86
N SER A 18 -41.87 -5.07 -60.40
CA SER A 18 -43.31 -5.32 -60.58
C SER A 18 -43.68 -6.04 -61.89
N ALA A 19 -42.77 -6.07 -62.88
CA ALA A 19 -42.99 -6.73 -64.16
C ALA A 19 -42.62 -8.24 -64.14
N PHE A 20 -41.67 -8.65 -63.29
CA PHE A 20 -41.23 -10.05 -63.21
C PHE A 20 -42.26 -10.95 -62.49
N HIS A 21 -42.97 -10.41 -61.50
CA HIS A 21 -43.99 -11.16 -60.74
C HIS A 21 -45.28 -11.45 -61.52
N ARG A 22 -45.67 -10.63 -62.52
CA ARG A 22 -46.90 -10.86 -63.29
C ARG A 22 -46.76 -11.87 -64.44
N VAL A 23 -45.55 -12.08 -64.96
CA VAL A 23 -45.30 -13.07 -66.01
C VAL A 23 -45.08 -14.47 -65.42
N TYR A 24 -44.41 -14.57 -64.26
CA TYR A 24 -44.13 -15.86 -63.61
C TYR A 24 -45.38 -16.56 -63.03
N PHE A 25 -46.37 -15.79 -62.55
CA PHE A 25 -47.56 -16.37 -61.92
C PHE A 25 -48.60 -16.88 -62.93
N LYS A 26 -48.71 -16.28 -64.12
CA LYS A 26 -49.64 -16.73 -65.18
C LYS A 26 -49.13 -17.94 -65.97
N ALA A 27 -47.82 -18.20 -65.98
CA ALA A 27 -47.26 -19.42 -66.59
C ALA A 27 -47.45 -20.66 -65.69
N ARG A 28 -47.53 -20.48 -64.36
CA ARG A 28 -47.62 -21.59 -63.39
C ARG A 28 -48.96 -22.32 -63.37
N LEU A 29 -50.07 -21.66 -63.72
CA LEU A 29 -51.40 -22.28 -63.68
C LEU A 29 -51.80 -23.07 -64.94
N ARG A 30 -51.12 -22.83 -66.08
CA ARG A 30 -51.40 -23.54 -67.35
C ARG A 30 -50.58 -24.80 -67.52
N ILE A 31 -49.38 -24.88 -66.94
CA ILE A 31 -48.52 -26.07 -67.00
C ILE A 31 -49.00 -27.16 -66.02
N PHE A 32 -49.61 -26.75 -64.89
CA PHE A 32 -50.07 -27.69 -63.86
C PHE A 32 -51.35 -28.46 -64.27
N THR A 33 -52.17 -27.92 -65.18
CA THR A 33 -53.45 -28.54 -65.59
C THR A 33 -53.34 -29.46 -66.81
N GLU A 34 -52.29 -29.38 -67.62
CA GLU A 34 -52.04 -30.36 -68.71
C GLU A 34 -51.18 -31.57 -68.29
N CYS A 35 -50.46 -31.50 -67.16
CA CYS A 35 -49.55 -32.57 -66.73
C CYS A 35 -50.23 -33.74 -65.99
N MET A 36 -51.53 -33.70 -65.72
CA MET A 36 -52.27 -34.70 -64.94
C MET A 36 -53.02 -35.75 -65.80
N LYS A 37 -52.50 -36.12 -66.98
CA LYS A 37 -52.99 -37.28 -67.75
C LYS A 37 -52.03 -38.45 -67.64
N PRO A 38 -52.49 -39.66 -67.24
CA PRO A 38 -51.63 -40.80 -67.04
C PRO A 38 -51.23 -41.41 -68.38
N ASN A 39 -49.97 -41.87 -68.47
CA ASN A 39 -49.34 -42.64 -69.57
C ASN A 39 -48.54 -41.84 -70.60
N LYS A 40 -47.32 -41.37 -70.24
CA LYS A 40 -46.17 -41.30 -71.16
C LYS A 40 -44.83 -41.47 -70.41
N PRO A 41 -43.82 -42.17 -70.98
CA PRO A 41 -42.46 -42.29 -70.43
C PRO A 41 -41.73 -40.94 -70.23
N LEU A 42 -42.25 -39.85 -70.82
CA LEU A 42 -41.75 -38.49 -70.65
C LEU A 42 -41.97 -37.94 -69.23
N HIS A 43 -43.01 -38.38 -68.51
CA HIS A 43 -43.26 -37.96 -67.12
C HIS A 43 -42.25 -38.54 -66.14
N ILE A 44 -41.84 -39.80 -66.33
CA ILE A 44 -40.81 -40.43 -65.52
C ILE A 44 -39.46 -39.75 -65.82
N ALA A 45 -39.16 -39.43 -67.07
CA ALA A 45 -37.95 -38.70 -67.44
C ALA A 45 -37.91 -37.28 -66.83
N ILE A 46 -39.02 -36.54 -66.80
CA ILE A 46 -39.09 -35.22 -66.16
C ILE A 46 -39.00 -35.34 -64.64
N ILE A 47 -39.66 -36.31 -64.01
CA ILE A 47 -39.54 -36.55 -62.56
C ILE A 47 -38.11 -36.96 -62.20
N VAL A 48 -37.45 -37.80 -63.00
CA VAL A 48 -36.04 -38.19 -62.80
C VAL A 48 -35.09 -37.02 -63.06
N CYS A 49 -35.34 -36.17 -64.06
CA CYS A 49 -34.54 -34.97 -64.29
C CYS A 49 -34.75 -33.90 -63.20
N VAL A 50 -35.97 -33.72 -62.71
CA VAL A 50 -36.28 -32.82 -61.60
C VAL A 50 -35.73 -33.38 -60.29
N ALA A 51 -35.86 -34.68 -60.04
CA ALA A 51 -35.24 -35.36 -58.90
C ALA A 51 -33.71 -35.35 -58.99
N ALA A 52 -33.10 -35.40 -60.18
CA ALA A 52 -31.66 -35.24 -60.39
C ALA A 52 -31.21 -33.78 -60.22
N LEU A 53 -32.05 -32.80 -60.59
CA LEU A 53 -31.83 -31.37 -60.30
C LEU A 53 -31.92 -31.08 -58.79
N PHE A 54 -32.82 -31.75 -58.07
CA PHE A 54 -32.91 -31.65 -56.60
C PHE A 54 -31.86 -32.51 -55.87
N ALA A 55 -31.42 -33.64 -56.42
CA ALA A 55 -30.34 -34.48 -55.88
C ALA A 55 -28.94 -33.87 -56.15
N GLY A 56 -28.81 -33.02 -57.17
CA GLY A 56 -27.63 -32.19 -57.43
C GLY A 56 -27.55 -30.91 -56.59
N CYS A 57 -28.62 -30.55 -55.88
CA CYS A 57 -28.58 -29.54 -54.83
C CYS A 57 -28.02 -30.16 -53.55
N SER A 58 -26.74 -30.57 -53.57
CA SER A 58 -26.02 -30.62 -52.30
C SER A 58 -26.11 -29.23 -51.69
N THR A 59 -26.42 -29.12 -50.40
CA THR A 59 -26.24 -27.91 -49.60
C THR A 59 -24.74 -27.62 -49.51
N SER A 60 -24.13 -27.23 -50.63
CA SER A 60 -22.72 -26.86 -50.69
C SER A 60 -22.60 -25.57 -49.90
N VAL A 61 -22.08 -25.71 -48.69
CA VAL A 61 -21.77 -24.64 -47.77
C VAL A 61 -20.90 -23.61 -48.50
N ARG A 62 -21.34 -22.35 -48.58
CA ARG A 62 -20.64 -21.32 -49.36
C ARG A 62 -19.72 -20.49 -48.47
N TYR A 63 -18.43 -20.60 -48.72
CA TYR A 63 -17.40 -19.69 -48.22
C TYR A 63 -16.37 -19.43 -49.32
N ILE A 64 -15.61 -18.35 -49.18
CA ILE A 64 -14.55 -17.98 -50.12
C ILE A 64 -13.23 -18.18 -49.41
N VAL A 65 -12.38 -19.05 -49.97
CA VAL A 65 -11.00 -19.20 -49.49
C VAL A 65 -10.23 -17.91 -49.85
N PRO A 66 -9.64 -17.20 -48.86
CA PRO A 66 -8.79 -16.03 -49.10
C PRO A 66 -7.73 -16.32 -50.16
N SER A 67 -7.44 -15.35 -51.02
CA SER A 67 -6.58 -15.57 -52.20
C SER A 67 -5.16 -16.03 -51.86
N ASP A 68 -4.69 -15.72 -50.66
CA ASP A 68 -3.41 -16.11 -50.06
C ASP A 68 -3.45 -17.44 -49.28
N LEU A 69 -4.63 -17.98 -49.02
CA LEU A 69 -4.83 -19.33 -48.45
C LEU A 69 -5.14 -20.39 -49.53
N GLN A 70 -5.31 -19.98 -50.80
CA GLN A 70 -5.68 -20.88 -51.90
C GLN A 70 -4.58 -21.84 -52.35
N SER A 71 -3.30 -21.53 -52.11
CA SER A 71 -2.18 -22.45 -52.41
C SER A 71 -1.10 -22.39 -51.33
N PRO A 72 -0.39 -23.51 -51.08
CA PRO A 72 0.70 -23.55 -50.10
C PRO A 72 1.76 -22.47 -50.34
N GLU A 73 2.14 -22.19 -51.60
CA GLU A 73 3.16 -21.17 -51.86
C GLU A 73 2.73 -19.78 -51.40
N LYS A 74 1.48 -19.40 -51.64
CA LYS A 74 0.96 -18.09 -51.21
C LYS A 74 0.82 -18.02 -49.69
N THR A 75 0.42 -19.12 -49.06
CA THR A 75 0.34 -19.21 -47.60
C THR A 75 1.71 -18.99 -46.98
N GLU A 76 2.75 -19.66 -47.48
CA GLU A 76 4.12 -19.46 -46.99
C GLU A 76 4.64 -18.04 -47.27
N GLN A 77 4.34 -17.45 -48.43
CA GLN A 77 4.73 -16.06 -48.73
C GLN A 77 4.11 -15.06 -47.75
N THR A 78 2.83 -15.25 -47.41
CA THR A 78 2.15 -14.41 -46.42
C THR A 78 2.70 -14.61 -45.02
N ILE A 79 2.99 -15.85 -44.61
CA ILE A 79 3.60 -16.12 -43.31
C ILE A 79 4.98 -15.46 -43.22
N ALA A 80 5.80 -15.63 -44.27
CA ALA A 80 7.13 -15.04 -44.37
C ALA A 80 7.10 -13.51 -44.28
N LYS A 81 6.04 -12.85 -44.79
CA LYS A 81 5.86 -11.40 -44.69
C LYS A 81 5.82 -10.90 -43.23
N TYR A 82 5.27 -11.70 -42.31
CA TYR A 82 5.15 -11.32 -40.90
C TYR A 82 6.28 -11.85 -40.03
N THR A 83 7.19 -12.67 -40.57
CA THR A 83 8.22 -13.34 -39.79
C THR A 83 9.15 -12.38 -39.05
N SER A 84 9.61 -11.31 -39.70
CA SER A 84 10.51 -10.35 -39.04
C SER A 84 9.88 -9.67 -37.82
N ALA A 85 8.57 -9.40 -37.89
CA ALA A 85 7.82 -8.71 -36.84
C ALA A 85 7.39 -9.66 -35.71
N LEU A 86 7.01 -10.90 -36.04
CA LEU A 86 6.53 -11.89 -35.06
C LEU A 86 7.64 -12.69 -34.40
N LYS A 87 8.85 -12.72 -34.99
CA LYS A 87 9.97 -13.50 -34.45
C LYS A 87 10.29 -13.10 -33.02
N GLY A 88 10.24 -14.08 -32.11
CA GLY A 88 10.56 -13.88 -30.69
C GLY A 88 9.44 -13.26 -29.86
N LYS A 89 8.31 -12.88 -30.46
CA LYS A 89 7.09 -12.49 -29.74
C LYS A 89 6.43 -13.71 -29.12
N THR A 90 5.95 -13.57 -27.89
CA THR A 90 5.20 -14.60 -27.19
C THR A 90 3.70 -14.29 -27.25
N VAL A 91 2.93 -15.19 -27.86
CA VAL A 91 1.46 -15.06 -27.98
C VAL A 91 0.81 -16.15 -27.13
N PHE A 92 0.02 -15.74 -26.15
CA PHE A 92 -0.80 -16.65 -25.38
C PHE A 92 -2.18 -16.79 -26.04
N ILE A 93 -2.57 -18.01 -26.39
CA ILE A 93 -3.87 -18.30 -27.01
C ILE A 93 -4.73 -19.07 -26.02
N ASP A 94 -5.94 -18.57 -25.79
CA ASP A 94 -6.91 -19.19 -24.89
C ASP A 94 -8.12 -19.70 -25.69
N PRO A 95 -8.21 -21.00 -26.00
CA PRO A 95 -9.45 -21.57 -26.51
C PRO A 95 -10.50 -21.59 -25.40
N GLY A 96 -11.57 -20.81 -25.54
CA GLY A 96 -12.67 -20.69 -24.58
C GLY A 96 -13.27 -22.05 -24.18
N HIS A 97 -13.82 -22.15 -22.97
CA HIS A 97 -14.51 -23.34 -22.45
C HIS A 97 -13.61 -24.60 -22.33
N GLY A 98 -14.19 -25.80 -22.33
CA GLY A 98 -13.48 -27.09 -22.35
C GLY A 98 -13.73 -27.97 -21.13
N GLY A 99 -13.60 -29.29 -21.30
CA GLY A 99 -13.79 -30.28 -20.25
C GLY A 99 -15.25 -30.33 -19.77
N GLU A 100 -15.52 -29.85 -18.56
CA GLU A 100 -16.87 -29.82 -17.99
C GLU A 100 -17.73 -28.70 -18.58
N ASP A 101 -17.11 -27.63 -19.09
CA ASP A 101 -17.80 -26.50 -19.70
C ASP A 101 -17.99 -26.74 -21.20
N ARG A 102 -19.08 -27.42 -21.54
CA ARG A 102 -19.43 -27.82 -22.93
C ARG A 102 -20.90 -27.58 -23.27
N SER A 103 -21.55 -26.67 -22.55
CA SER A 103 -22.98 -26.39 -22.70
C SER A 103 -23.35 -25.64 -23.99
N GLY A 104 -22.37 -24.98 -24.63
CA GLY A 104 -22.54 -24.31 -25.92
C GLY A 104 -22.65 -25.30 -27.07
N VAL A 105 -23.85 -25.86 -27.26
CA VAL A 105 -24.16 -26.82 -28.33
C VAL A 105 -25.00 -26.16 -29.42
N SER A 106 -24.68 -26.41 -30.68
CA SER A 106 -25.40 -25.85 -31.82
C SER A 106 -26.84 -26.38 -31.93
N PRO A 107 -27.75 -25.69 -32.65
CA PRO A 107 -29.17 -26.06 -32.71
C PRO A 107 -29.44 -27.47 -33.26
N ASN A 108 -28.58 -27.98 -34.16
CA ASN A 108 -28.69 -29.36 -34.66
C ASN A 108 -27.88 -30.37 -33.84
N GLU A 109 -27.30 -29.96 -32.71
CA GLU A 109 -26.50 -30.79 -31.80
C GLU A 109 -25.23 -31.41 -32.42
N GLU A 110 -24.76 -30.84 -33.54
CA GLU A 110 -23.60 -31.36 -34.29
C GLU A 110 -22.28 -30.65 -33.97
N LEU A 111 -22.33 -29.48 -33.31
CA LEU A 111 -21.16 -28.73 -32.91
C LEU A 111 -21.20 -28.34 -31.43
N VAL A 112 -20.04 -28.37 -30.80
CA VAL A 112 -19.81 -27.85 -29.45
C VAL A 112 -18.81 -26.71 -29.55
N GLU A 113 -19.14 -25.54 -28.99
CA GLU A 113 -18.33 -24.33 -29.05
C GLU A 113 -16.88 -24.58 -28.62
N ALA A 114 -16.68 -25.29 -27.50
CA ALA A 114 -15.37 -25.63 -26.97
C ALA A 114 -14.47 -26.38 -27.98
N ASP A 115 -15.05 -27.19 -28.86
CA ASP A 115 -14.32 -27.94 -29.89
C ASP A 115 -13.94 -27.04 -31.07
N ILE A 116 -14.83 -26.14 -31.48
CA ILE A 116 -14.55 -25.16 -32.54
C ILE A 116 -13.44 -24.21 -32.08
N ASN A 117 -13.56 -23.66 -30.87
CA ASN A 117 -12.55 -22.79 -30.25
C ASN A 117 -11.17 -23.47 -30.25
N LEU A 118 -11.10 -24.75 -29.85
CA LEU A 118 -9.85 -25.51 -29.85
C LEU A 118 -9.29 -25.74 -31.26
N ARG A 119 -10.14 -26.04 -32.25
CA ARG A 119 -9.72 -26.24 -33.65
C ARG A 119 -9.11 -24.97 -34.23
N VAL A 120 -9.81 -23.84 -34.12
CA VAL A 120 -9.34 -22.52 -34.60
C VAL A 120 -8.05 -22.12 -33.90
N ALA A 121 -7.99 -22.28 -32.57
CA ALA A 121 -6.82 -21.90 -31.78
C ALA A 121 -5.56 -22.70 -32.14
N LYS A 122 -5.67 -24.02 -32.38
CA LYS A 122 -4.53 -24.85 -32.83
C LYS A 122 -4.01 -24.39 -34.19
N LYS A 123 -4.91 -24.01 -35.10
CA LYS A 123 -4.52 -23.51 -36.43
C LYS A 123 -3.86 -22.14 -36.35
N LEU A 124 -4.39 -21.25 -35.51
CA LEU A 124 -3.75 -19.96 -35.24
C LEU A 124 -2.34 -20.15 -34.65
N ARG A 125 -2.19 -21.06 -33.67
CA ARG A 125 -0.88 -21.45 -33.12
C ARG A 125 0.08 -21.85 -34.23
N ASP A 126 -0.33 -22.76 -35.11
CA ASP A 126 0.54 -23.28 -36.16
C ASP A 126 0.99 -22.18 -37.13
N TYR A 127 0.11 -21.25 -37.51
CA TYR A 127 0.48 -20.08 -38.34
C TYR A 127 1.45 -19.15 -37.64
N LEU A 128 1.20 -18.81 -36.36
CA LEU A 128 2.07 -17.95 -35.57
C LEU A 128 3.45 -18.57 -35.32
N MET A 129 3.51 -19.87 -35.01
CA MET A 129 4.78 -20.60 -34.84
C MET A 129 5.58 -20.66 -36.13
N ARG A 130 4.92 -20.88 -37.29
CA ARG A 130 5.59 -20.81 -38.61
C ARG A 130 6.10 -19.41 -38.94
N ALA A 131 5.44 -18.37 -38.43
CA ALA A 131 5.94 -16.99 -38.50
C ALA A 131 7.04 -16.68 -37.47
N GLY A 132 7.43 -17.63 -36.61
CA GLY A 132 8.53 -17.47 -35.65
C GLY A 132 8.13 -16.92 -34.27
N ALA A 133 6.83 -16.80 -33.98
CA ALA A 133 6.36 -16.48 -32.63
C ALA A 133 6.47 -17.69 -31.70
N ASN A 134 6.71 -17.43 -30.42
CA ASN A 134 6.52 -18.41 -29.35
C ASN A 134 5.02 -18.44 -29.01
N VAL A 135 4.39 -19.61 -29.02
CA VAL A 135 2.95 -19.70 -28.72
C VAL A 135 2.72 -20.61 -27.53
N ILE A 136 1.92 -20.11 -26.58
CA ILE A 136 1.51 -20.85 -25.39
C ILE A 136 -0.01 -20.93 -25.41
N MET A 137 -0.58 -22.10 -25.10
CA MET A 137 -2.03 -22.27 -25.08
C MET A 137 -2.54 -22.54 -23.66
N SER A 138 -3.70 -21.99 -23.30
CA SER A 138 -4.37 -22.36 -22.04
C SER A 138 -4.73 -23.85 -22.03
N ARG A 139 -5.12 -24.42 -23.18
CA ARG A 139 -5.32 -25.87 -23.36
C ARG A 139 -5.00 -26.30 -24.79
N GLU A 140 -4.46 -27.51 -24.93
CA GLU A 140 -4.22 -28.16 -26.23
C GLU A 140 -5.14 -29.38 -26.47
N SER A 141 -5.99 -29.70 -25.50
CA SER A 141 -6.97 -30.77 -25.55
C SER A 141 -8.29 -30.29 -24.91
N ASP A 142 -9.32 -31.14 -24.95
CA ASP A 142 -10.57 -30.89 -24.27
C ASP A 142 -10.42 -31.19 -22.77
N ILE A 143 -10.06 -30.16 -22.01
CA ILE A 143 -9.86 -30.21 -20.56
C ILE A 143 -10.42 -28.93 -19.93
N THR A 144 -10.84 -29.02 -18.66
CA THR A 144 -11.28 -27.87 -17.89
C THR A 144 -10.08 -27.00 -17.54
N VAL A 145 -10.13 -25.72 -17.92
CA VAL A 145 -9.20 -24.69 -17.45
C VAL A 145 -10.01 -23.63 -16.70
N PRO A 146 -9.82 -23.47 -15.37
CA PRO A 146 -10.53 -22.47 -14.58
C PRO A 146 -10.35 -21.06 -15.16
N LEU A 147 -11.41 -20.25 -15.11
CA LEU A 147 -11.45 -18.93 -15.74
C LEU A 147 -10.29 -18.02 -15.28
N ALA A 148 -10.04 -17.96 -13.96
CA ALA A 148 -8.95 -17.16 -13.38
C ALA A 148 -7.55 -17.65 -13.76
N SER A 149 -7.38 -18.95 -14.03
CA SER A 149 -6.08 -19.53 -14.40
C SER A 149 -5.62 -19.12 -15.80
N ARG A 150 -6.56 -18.73 -16.68
CA ARG A 150 -6.26 -18.34 -18.07
C ARG A 150 -5.39 -17.07 -18.14
N PRO A 151 -5.80 -15.91 -17.59
CA PRO A 151 -4.95 -14.72 -17.54
C PRO A 151 -3.76 -14.90 -16.59
N GLU A 152 -3.87 -15.64 -15.49
CA GLU A 152 -2.75 -15.93 -14.58
C GLU A 152 -1.57 -16.59 -15.32
N ARG A 153 -1.86 -17.63 -16.12
CA ARG A 153 -0.84 -18.31 -16.92
C ARG A 153 -0.28 -17.44 -18.03
N ALA A 154 -1.08 -16.56 -18.62
CA ALA A 154 -0.61 -15.59 -19.59
C ALA A 154 0.37 -14.60 -18.96
N ASN A 155 0.00 -14.03 -17.80
CA ASN A 155 0.83 -13.10 -17.04
C ASN A 155 2.15 -13.76 -16.63
N ALA A 156 2.10 -14.97 -16.07
CA ALA A 156 3.29 -15.72 -15.66
C ALA A 156 4.24 -16.06 -16.82
N SER A 157 3.72 -16.13 -18.05
CA SER A 157 4.53 -16.37 -19.25
C SER A 157 5.19 -15.12 -19.84
N ASN A 158 4.90 -13.92 -19.31
CA ASN A 158 5.28 -12.64 -19.90
C ASN A 158 4.91 -12.56 -21.39
N ALA A 159 3.71 -13.02 -21.74
CA ALA A 159 3.24 -12.97 -23.13
C ALA A 159 3.13 -11.51 -23.60
N ASP A 160 3.55 -11.24 -24.84
CA ASP A 160 3.36 -9.94 -25.49
C ASP A 160 1.87 -9.70 -25.78
N LEU A 161 1.15 -10.75 -26.21
CA LEU A 161 -0.25 -10.70 -26.63
C LEU A 161 -1.06 -11.85 -26.00
N PHE A 162 -2.29 -11.57 -25.59
CA PHE A 162 -3.28 -12.56 -25.15
C PHE A 162 -4.49 -12.57 -26.08
N ILE A 163 -4.80 -13.73 -26.66
CA ILE A 163 -5.90 -13.92 -27.62
C ILE A 163 -6.83 -15.01 -27.10
N SER A 164 -7.98 -14.64 -26.56
CA SER A 164 -9.04 -15.60 -26.23
C SER A 164 -9.95 -15.81 -27.45
N ILE A 165 -10.28 -17.06 -27.77
CA ILE A 165 -11.06 -17.44 -28.97
C ILE A 165 -12.36 -18.11 -28.53
N HIS A 166 -13.46 -17.54 -29.00
CA HIS A 166 -14.84 -17.93 -28.71
C HIS A 166 -15.71 -17.92 -29.97
N HIS A 167 -16.87 -18.57 -29.88
CA HIS A 167 -17.95 -18.44 -30.86
C HIS A 167 -19.24 -18.10 -30.13
N ASN A 168 -19.97 -17.14 -30.66
CA ASN A 168 -21.07 -16.53 -29.97
C ASN A 168 -22.37 -17.34 -30.12
N ALA A 169 -23.36 -17.01 -29.29
CA ALA A 169 -24.69 -17.56 -29.34
C ALA A 169 -25.74 -16.44 -29.29
N ALA A 170 -26.77 -16.59 -30.12
CA ALA A 170 -27.94 -15.73 -30.13
C ALA A 170 -29.21 -16.57 -30.27
N GLY A 171 -30.31 -16.08 -29.68
CA GLY A 171 -31.62 -16.73 -29.80
C GLY A 171 -32.24 -16.64 -31.21
N ASN A 172 -31.76 -15.71 -32.05
CA ASN A 172 -32.16 -15.63 -33.45
C ASN A 172 -31.19 -16.46 -34.32
N PRO A 173 -31.65 -17.51 -35.03
CA PRO A 173 -30.81 -18.38 -35.85
C PRO A 173 -30.23 -17.73 -37.11
N GLU A 174 -30.62 -16.49 -37.43
CA GLU A 174 -30.08 -15.70 -38.54
C GLU A 174 -28.98 -14.72 -38.11
N THR A 175 -28.77 -14.54 -36.79
CA THR A 175 -27.74 -13.63 -36.29
C THR A 175 -26.37 -14.20 -36.56
N ASN A 176 -25.56 -13.49 -37.35
CA ASN A 176 -24.15 -13.81 -37.51
C ASN A 176 -23.31 -12.57 -37.85
N TYR A 177 -22.25 -12.36 -37.09
CA TYR A 177 -21.23 -11.34 -37.30
C TYR A 177 -19.97 -11.72 -36.51
N THR A 178 -18.84 -11.12 -36.88
CA THR A 178 -17.60 -11.25 -36.14
C THR A 178 -17.49 -10.09 -35.15
N THR A 179 -16.98 -10.31 -33.93
CA THR A 179 -16.68 -9.22 -32.98
C THR A 179 -15.41 -9.51 -32.20
N VAL A 180 -14.56 -8.49 -32.04
CA VAL A 180 -13.41 -8.55 -31.14
C VAL A 180 -13.63 -7.60 -29.97
N PHE A 181 -13.53 -8.14 -28.78
CA PHE A 181 -13.68 -7.44 -27.52
C PHE A 181 -12.34 -6.99 -26.95
N TYR A 182 -12.35 -5.80 -26.35
CA TYR A 182 -11.26 -5.25 -25.54
C TYR A 182 -11.80 -4.87 -24.14
N HIS A 183 -10.90 -4.83 -23.16
CA HIS A 183 -11.29 -4.51 -21.79
C HIS A 183 -11.58 -3.02 -21.58
N SER A 184 -12.68 -2.74 -20.88
CA SER A 184 -13.05 -1.41 -20.41
C SER A 184 -13.25 -0.39 -21.55
N LYS A 185 -13.32 0.90 -21.23
CA LYS A 185 -13.64 1.99 -22.17
C LYS A 185 -12.71 3.20 -22.04
N PRO A 186 -12.51 3.98 -23.12
CA PRO A 186 -11.69 5.19 -23.08
C PRO A 186 -12.07 6.12 -21.91
N GLY A 187 -11.04 6.63 -21.22
CA GLY A 187 -11.20 7.51 -20.05
C GLY A 187 -11.30 6.80 -18.70
N THR A 188 -11.20 5.48 -18.66
CA THR A 188 -11.08 4.71 -17.41
C THR A 188 -9.64 4.25 -17.18
N ALA A 189 -9.25 4.01 -15.93
CA ALA A 189 -7.89 3.56 -15.58
C ALA A 189 -7.55 2.17 -16.15
N ALA A 190 -8.53 1.27 -16.23
CA ALA A 190 -8.34 -0.10 -16.75
C ALA A 190 -8.30 -0.19 -18.29
N TYR A 191 -8.56 0.90 -19.01
CA TYR A 191 -8.59 0.88 -20.47
C TYR A 191 -7.17 0.89 -21.05
N LEU A 192 -6.89 -0.14 -21.86
CA LEU A 192 -5.62 -0.31 -22.57
C LEU A 192 -5.80 0.04 -24.07
N PRO A 193 -5.25 1.17 -24.54
CA PRO A 193 -5.36 1.56 -25.95
C PRO A 193 -4.78 0.52 -26.90
N SER A 194 -3.70 -0.18 -26.52
CA SER A 194 -3.07 -1.22 -27.34
C SER A 194 -4.01 -2.40 -27.63
N SER A 195 -4.82 -2.81 -26.63
CA SER A 195 -5.80 -3.89 -26.78
C SER A 195 -6.88 -3.52 -27.80
N HIS A 196 -7.35 -2.27 -27.76
CA HIS A 196 -8.30 -1.78 -28.75
C HIS A 196 -7.67 -1.63 -30.15
N ASP A 197 -6.41 -1.19 -30.24
CA ASP A 197 -5.70 -1.14 -31.52
C ASP A 197 -5.56 -2.55 -32.13
N LEU A 198 -5.12 -3.55 -31.35
CA LEU A 198 -5.07 -4.96 -31.77
C LEU A 198 -6.44 -5.48 -32.21
N ALA A 199 -7.50 -5.17 -31.43
CA ALA A 199 -8.86 -5.59 -31.74
C ALA A 199 -9.30 -5.11 -33.13
N LYS A 200 -8.98 -3.87 -33.52
CA LYS A 200 -9.32 -3.32 -34.85
C LYS A 200 -8.64 -4.09 -35.97
N PHE A 201 -7.37 -4.45 -35.81
CA PHE A 201 -6.65 -5.22 -36.82
C PHE A 201 -7.25 -6.62 -37.00
N ILE A 202 -7.50 -7.34 -35.89
CA ILE A 202 -8.11 -8.67 -35.93
C ILE A 202 -9.52 -8.60 -36.50
N GLN A 203 -10.36 -7.69 -36.00
CA GLN A 203 -11.74 -7.54 -36.44
C GLN A 203 -11.82 -7.32 -37.95
N ARG A 204 -11.01 -6.40 -38.49
CA ARG A 204 -11.00 -6.10 -39.93
C ARG A 204 -10.64 -7.33 -40.76
N ASP A 205 -9.55 -8.01 -40.42
CA ASP A 205 -9.02 -9.12 -41.23
C ASP A 205 -9.83 -10.41 -41.07
N LEU A 206 -10.36 -10.67 -39.87
CA LEU A 206 -11.27 -11.78 -39.61
C LEU A 206 -12.61 -11.60 -40.34
N ALA A 207 -13.25 -10.43 -40.22
CA ALA A 207 -14.48 -10.11 -40.95
C ALA A 207 -14.28 -10.23 -42.47
N TYR A 208 -13.14 -9.76 -42.99
CA TYR A 208 -12.80 -9.89 -44.40
C TYR A 208 -12.64 -11.35 -44.84
N ALA A 209 -11.91 -12.16 -44.07
CA ALA A 209 -11.65 -13.57 -44.36
C ALA A 209 -12.94 -14.40 -44.33
N MET A 210 -13.77 -14.22 -43.31
CA MET A 210 -15.02 -14.97 -43.12
C MET A 210 -16.16 -14.49 -44.02
N ARG A 211 -16.03 -13.29 -44.61
CA ARG A 211 -17.12 -12.56 -45.28
C ARG A 211 -18.31 -12.30 -44.37
N ASN A 212 -18.03 -12.10 -43.09
CA ASN A 212 -19.02 -11.74 -42.08
C ASN A 212 -18.98 -10.23 -41.81
N PRO A 213 -20.12 -9.58 -41.54
CA PRO A 213 -20.12 -8.18 -41.11
C PRO A 213 -19.57 -8.05 -39.69
N GLY A 214 -19.26 -6.81 -39.28
CA GLY A 214 -19.09 -6.46 -37.87
C GLY A 214 -20.44 -6.13 -37.21
N PRO A 215 -20.46 -5.96 -35.87
CA PRO A 215 -21.66 -5.56 -35.14
C PRO A 215 -22.10 -4.15 -35.53
N LEU A 216 -23.42 -3.90 -35.55
CA LEU A 216 -23.98 -2.56 -35.77
C LEU A 216 -23.72 -1.58 -34.61
N ALA A 217 -23.29 -2.10 -33.46
CA ALA A 217 -23.01 -1.31 -32.26
C ALA A 217 -21.69 -0.52 -32.32
N SER A 218 -20.84 -0.77 -33.33
CA SER A 218 -19.55 -0.09 -33.47
C SER A 218 -19.19 0.17 -34.93
N PHE A 219 -18.61 1.34 -35.20
CA PHE A 219 -18.19 1.73 -36.55
C PHE A 219 -17.00 0.91 -37.06
N ASP A 220 -16.06 0.55 -36.20
CA ASP A 220 -14.90 -0.28 -36.55
C ASP A 220 -15.12 -1.78 -36.29
N GLY A 221 -16.31 -2.14 -35.78
CA GLY A 221 -16.72 -3.50 -35.49
C GLY A 221 -16.15 -4.10 -34.21
N THR A 222 -15.37 -3.35 -33.42
CA THR A 222 -14.88 -3.79 -32.11
C THR A 222 -15.83 -3.40 -30.98
N MET A 223 -15.80 -4.10 -29.85
CA MET A 223 -16.68 -3.82 -28.71
C MET A 223 -15.92 -3.78 -27.38
N SER A 224 -16.36 -2.90 -26.49
CA SER A 224 -15.92 -2.94 -25.09
C SER A 224 -16.67 -4.06 -24.35
N ASP A 225 -15.97 -4.85 -23.56
CA ASP A 225 -16.58 -5.87 -22.69
C ASP A 225 -17.50 -5.27 -21.61
N TYR A 226 -17.38 -3.98 -21.30
CA TYR A 226 -18.31 -3.25 -20.42
C TYR A 226 -19.72 -3.11 -21.03
N LEU A 227 -19.88 -3.37 -22.32
CA LEU A 227 -21.22 -3.46 -22.92
C LEU A 227 -21.95 -4.74 -22.50
N ILE A 228 -21.21 -5.79 -22.11
CA ILE A 228 -21.77 -7.06 -21.66
C ILE A 228 -21.81 -7.12 -20.13
N TYR A 229 -20.70 -6.75 -19.47
CA TYR A 229 -20.58 -6.69 -18.01
C TYR A 229 -20.15 -5.28 -17.56
N PRO A 230 -21.09 -4.33 -17.38
CA PRO A 230 -20.76 -2.95 -17.04
C PRO A 230 -19.96 -2.84 -15.75
N GLY A 231 -18.78 -2.21 -15.82
CA GLY A 231 -17.91 -1.96 -14.66
C GLY A 231 -17.00 -3.13 -14.28
N GLU A 232 -17.36 -4.35 -14.66
CA GLU A 232 -16.57 -5.55 -14.39
C GLU A 232 -15.77 -6.03 -15.61
N GLY A 233 -16.37 -6.05 -16.80
CA GLY A 233 -15.79 -6.64 -18.00
C GLY A 233 -15.59 -8.16 -17.93
N PHE A 234 -14.96 -8.74 -18.95
CA PHE A 234 -14.66 -10.17 -19.00
C PHE A 234 -13.46 -10.49 -18.11
N ALA A 235 -13.58 -11.50 -17.25
CA ALA A 235 -12.52 -11.88 -16.31
C ALA A 235 -11.16 -12.13 -17.00
N VAL A 236 -11.17 -12.82 -18.16
CA VAL A 236 -9.94 -13.12 -18.91
C VAL A 236 -9.24 -11.87 -19.47
N LEU A 237 -9.97 -10.78 -19.70
CA LEU A 237 -9.39 -9.51 -20.18
C LEU A 237 -9.08 -8.55 -19.04
N ARG A 238 -9.91 -8.53 -17.99
CA ARG A 238 -9.73 -7.70 -16.80
C ARG A 238 -8.42 -8.00 -16.08
N ASP A 239 -8.08 -9.28 -15.97
CA ASP A 239 -6.93 -9.74 -15.17
C ASP A 239 -5.65 -9.90 -16.02
N ALA A 240 -5.70 -9.58 -17.32
CA ALA A 240 -4.55 -9.65 -18.22
C ALA A 240 -3.64 -8.41 -18.07
N GLN A 241 -2.34 -8.63 -17.92
CA GLN A 241 -1.33 -7.56 -17.74
C GLN A 241 -0.61 -7.18 -19.05
N MET A 242 -1.01 -7.78 -20.17
CA MET A 242 -0.50 -7.49 -21.51
C MET A 242 -1.63 -7.03 -22.44
N THR A 243 -1.28 -6.67 -23.68
CA THR A 243 -2.27 -6.39 -24.73
C THR A 243 -3.14 -7.64 -24.97
N ALA A 244 -4.43 -7.51 -24.71
CA ALA A 244 -5.34 -8.66 -24.60
C ALA A 244 -6.69 -8.41 -25.31
N VAL A 245 -7.17 -9.42 -26.05
CA VAL A 245 -8.47 -9.39 -26.73
C VAL A 245 -9.20 -10.72 -26.60
N LEU A 246 -10.53 -10.66 -26.69
CA LEU A 246 -11.39 -11.84 -26.85
C LEU A 246 -12.07 -11.76 -28.22
N VAL A 247 -11.96 -12.81 -29.01
CA VAL A 247 -12.48 -12.89 -30.37
C VAL A 247 -13.71 -13.79 -30.38
N GLU A 248 -14.86 -13.20 -30.68
CA GLU A 248 -16.08 -13.92 -31.05
C GLU A 248 -16.10 -14.07 -32.58
N CYS A 249 -15.66 -15.22 -33.08
CA CYS A 249 -15.42 -15.40 -34.53
C CYS A 249 -16.71 -15.30 -35.35
N SER A 250 -17.76 -15.99 -34.89
CA SER A 250 -19.07 -16.08 -35.52
C SER A 250 -20.08 -16.70 -34.56
N PHE A 251 -21.32 -16.95 -34.99
CA PHE A 251 -22.39 -17.48 -34.13
C PHE A 251 -22.66 -18.96 -34.40
N PHE A 252 -22.33 -19.85 -33.46
CA PHE A 252 -22.59 -21.29 -33.62
C PHE A 252 -24.08 -21.65 -33.57
N THR A 253 -24.93 -20.73 -33.09
CA THR A 253 -26.39 -20.86 -33.13
C THR A 253 -27.02 -20.42 -34.44
N SER A 254 -26.24 -19.83 -35.35
CA SER A 254 -26.74 -19.51 -36.69
C SER A 254 -26.83 -20.76 -37.54
N THR A 255 -28.01 -21.04 -38.09
CA THR A 255 -28.25 -22.27 -38.88
C THR A 255 -27.36 -22.35 -40.12
N TYR A 256 -27.09 -21.21 -40.75
CA TYR A 256 -26.18 -21.13 -41.88
C TYR A 256 -24.72 -21.26 -41.44
N GLU A 257 -24.34 -20.61 -40.35
CA GLU A 257 -22.95 -20.62 -39.87
C GLU A 257 -22.51 -21.95 -39.32
N GLU A 258 -23.40 -22.64 -38.63
CA GLU A 258 -23.17 -23.99 -38.13
C GLU A 258 -22.69 -24.93 -39.24
N GLN A 259 -23.23 -24.81 -40.46
CA GLN A 259 -22.79 -25.60 -41.60
C GLN A 259 -21.37 -25.24 -42.06
N ARG A 260 -20.99 -23.95 -41.97
CA ARG A 260 -19.61 -23.49 -42.24
C ARG A 260 -18.63 -23.99 -41.20
N LEU A 261 -18.99 -23.90 -39.91
CA LEU A 261 -18.13 -24.26 -38.78
C LEU A 261 -17.82 -25.77 -38.68
N LYS A 262 -18.59 -26.63 -39.36
CA LYS A 262 -18.27 -28.06 -39.51
C LYS A 262 -17.06 -28.29 -40.41
N GLU A 263 -16.87 -27.43 -41.40
CA GLU A 263 -15.81 -27.57 -42.39
C GLU A 263 -14.45 -27.16 -41.80
N ALA A 264 -13.51 -28.10 -41.75
CA ALA A 264 -12.17 -27.85 -41.22
C ALA A 264 -11.46 -26.70 -41.94
N LEU A 265 -11.66 -26.57 -43.26
CA LEU A 265 -11.11 -25.46 -44.05
C LEU A 265 -11.71 -24.11 -43.65
N TYR A 266 -12.96 -24.06 -43.19
CA TYR A 266 -13.54 -22.81 -42.72
C TYR A 266 -12.90 -22.37 -41.39
N ASN A 267 -12.65 -23.31 -40.47
CA ASN A 267 -11.91 -22.99 -39.25
C ASN A 267 -10.45 -22.55 -39.54
N ASP A 268 -9.84 -23.09 -40.60
CA ASP A 268 -8.54 -22.61 -41.08
C ASP A 268 -8.63 -21.15 -41.59
N ILE A 269 -9.74 -20.75 -42.23
CA ILE A 269 -10.00 -19.37 -42.68
C ILE A 269 -10.18 -18.43 -41.49
N GLU A 270 -10.87 -18.88 -40.43
CA GLU A 270 -11.05 -18.12 -39.19
C GLU A 270 -9.69 -17.82 -38.54
N ALA A 271 -8.89 -18.87 -38.34
CA ALA A 271 -7.54 -18.75 -37.83
C ALA A 271 -6.65 -17.85 -38.72
N TRP A 272 -6.82 -17.95 -40.05
CA TRP A 272 -6.08 -17.14 -41.02
C TRP A 272 -6.41 -15.64 -40.92
N GLY A 273 -7.69 -15.30 -40.74
CA GLY A 273 -8.11 -13.92 -40.52
C GLY A 273 -7.52 -13.30 -39.25
N ILE A 274 -7.54 -14.07 -38.14
CA ILE A 274 -6.92 -13.65 -36.87
C ILE A 274 -5.40 -13.49 -37.05
N PHE A 275 -4.74 -14.46 -37.69
CA PHE A 275 -3.30 -14.41 -37.98
C PHE A 275 -2.91 -13.16 -38.77
N HIS A 276 -3.65 -12.81 -39.82
CA HIS A 276 -3.41 -11.59 -40.59
C HIS A 276 -3.58 -10.31 -39.77
N GLY A 277 -4.60 -10.25 -38.93
CA GLY A 277 -4.82 -9.13 -38.02
C GLY A 277 -3.63 -8.94 -37.10
N ILE A 278 -3.22 -10.01 -36.40
CA ILE A 278 -2.04 -10.00 -35.51
C ILE A 278 -0.79 -9.60 -36.28
N GLY A 279 -0.52 -10.24 -37.43
CA GLY A 279 0.66 -9.97 -38.24
C GLY A 279 0.74 -8.51 -38.71
N LYS A 280 -0.39 -7.92 -39.13
CA LYS A 280 -0.44 -6.51 -39.52
C LYS A 280 -0.33 -5.56 -38.33
N TYR A 281 -0.88 -5.91 -37.17
CA TYR A 281 -0.71 -5.15 -35.94
C TYR A 281 0.76 -5.07 -35.55
N VAL A 282 1.46 -6.20 -35.44
CA VAL A 282 2.87 -6.21 -35.03
C VAL A 282 3.77 -5.57 -36.10
N LEU A 283 3.47 -5.78 -37.39
CA LEU A 283 4.20 -5.15 -38.49
C LEU A 283 4.03 -3.62 -38.53
N ALA A 284 2.94 -3.08 -37.98
CA ALA A 284 2.76 -1.64 -37.86
C ALA A 284 3.59 -1.01 -36.72
N GLY A 285 4.38 -1.81 -35.98
CA GLY A 285 5.21 -1.38 -34.85
C GLY A 285 4.43 -1.32 -33.54
N ILE A 286 5.09 -1.61 -32.43
CA ILE A 286 4.53 -1.42 -31.08
C ILE A 286 5.57 -0.61 -30.31
N PRO A 287 5.25 0.62 -29.88
CA PRO A 287 6.20 1.43 -29.14
C PRO A 287 6.65 0.72 -27.86
N ASN A 288 7.96 0.74 -27.61
CA ASN A 288 8.55 0.24 -26.38
C ASN A 288 8.85 1.41 -25.44
N ILE A 289 8.42 1.31 -24.18
CA ILE A 289 8.71 2.29 -23.13
C ILE A 289 9.64 1.63 -22.11
N ALA A 290 10.73 2.30 -21.75
CA ALA A 290 11.71 1.83 -20.78
C ALA A 290 11.91 2.86 -19.67
N PHE A 291 12.05 2.39 -18.43
CA PHE A 291 12.40 3.22 -17.27
C PHE A 291 13.93 3.31 -17.14
N GLU A 292 14.50 4.52 -17.21
CA GLU A 292 15.97 4.70 -17.23
C GLU A 292 16.54 5.27 -15.93
N SER A 293 15.70 5.81 -15.06
CA SER A 293 16.14 6.48 -13.83
C SER A 293 16.40 5.52 -12.67
N SER A 294 16.90 6.07 -11.56
CA SER A 294 16.88 5.38 -10.26
C SER A 294 15.44 5.07 -9.85
N ARG A 295 15.23 3.99 -9.09
CA ARG A 295 13.93 3.67 -8.48
C ARG A 295 13.75 4.29 -7.10
N ILE A 296 14.79 4.87 -6.52
CA ILE A 296 14.74 5.50 -5.20
C ILE A 296 15.25 6.94 -5.35
N PHE A 297 14.44 7.90 -4.90
CA PHE A 297 14.73 9.32 -4.95
C PHE A 297 14.66 9.93 -3.55
N THR A 298 15.49 10.93 -3.27
CA THR A 298 15.45 11.68 -2.02
C THR A 298 14.61 12.97 -2.12
N SER A 299 14.43 13.49 -3.34
CA SER A 299 13.60 14.66 -3.64
C SER A 299 12.13 14.26 -3.77
N ASN A 300 11.23 15.05 -3.17
CA ASN A 300 9.78 14.93 -3.34
C ASN A 300 9.28 15.41 -4.72
N THR A 301 10.13 16.08 -5.51
CA THR A 301 9.87 16.38 -6.92
C THR A 301 10.98 15.74 -7.77
N PRO A 302 10.94 14.40 -7.96
CA PRO A 302 11.97 13.71 -8.71
C PRO A 302 11.91 14.11 -10.19
N LYS A 303 13.08 14.09 -10.83
CA LYS A 303 13.19 14.05 -12.29
C LYS A 303 13.29 12.59 -12.69
N ILE A 304 12.37 12.15 -13.55
CA ILE A 304 12.30 10.77 -13.99
C ILE A 304 12.37 10.75 -15.50
N ASP A 305 13.34 10.01 -16.02
CA ASP A 305 13.52 9.80 -17.45
C ASP A 305 12.97 8.45 -17.87
N LEU A 306 12.12 8.48 -18.89
CA LEU A 306 11.69 7.33 -19.66
C LEU A 306 12.31 7.42 -21.06
N HIS A 307 12.57 6.28 -21.68
CA HIS A 307 12.95 6.20 -23.08
C HIS A 307 11.88 5.47 -23.88
N VAL A 308 11.47 6.06 -25.00
CA VAL A 308 10.51 5.47 -25.92
C VAL A 308 11.11 5.29 -27.31
N SER A 309 10.85 4.13 -27.92
CA SER A 309 11.32 3.80 -29.25
C SER A 309 10.30 3.01 -30.07
N ASP A 310 10.25 3.31 -31.38
CA ASP A 310 9.52 2.56 -32.41
C ASP A 310 10.21 2.84 -33.77
N GLU A 311 10.30 1.83 -34.64
CA GLU A 311 10.95 1.95 -35.95
C GLU A 311 10.20 2.90 -36.91
N HIS A 312 8.90 3.12 -36.68
CA HIS A 312 8.05 4.01 -37.47
C HIS A 312 7.96 5.42 -36.86
N GLY A 313 8.67 5.68 -35.76
CA GLY A 313 8.66 6.96 -35.06
C GLY A 313 7.46 7.13 -34.11
N ILE A 314 7.58 8.11 -33.21
CA ILE A 314 6.63 8.37 -32.13
C ILE A 314 5.74 9.56 -32.46
N ASP A 315 4.43 9.43 -32.21
CA ASP A 315 3.48 10.54 -32.20
C ASP A 315 3.59 11.27 -30.86
N ASP A 316 4.24 12.43 -30.86
CA ASP A 316 4.48 13.21 -29.65
C ASP A 316 3.20 13.79 -29.04
N GLN A 317 2.14 13.97 -29.84
CA GLN A 317 0.85 14.46 -29.34
C GLN A 317 0.08 13.38 -28.57
N SER A 318 0.50 12.12 -28.68
CA SER A 318 -0.12 10.99 -28.00
C SER A 318 0.44 10.71 -26.60
N ILE A 319 1.60 11.31 -26.26
CA ILE A 319 2.31 11.02 -25.02
C ILE A 319 1.50 11.51 -23.83
N LYS A 320 1.27 10.62 -22.87
CA LYS A 320 0.70 10.92 -21.56
C LYS A 320 1.50 10.22 -20.49
N VAL A 321 1.70 10.89 -19.36
CA VAL A 321 2.45 10.35 -18.21
C VAL A 321 1.63 10.56 -16.96
N PHE A 322 1.54 9.53 -16.13
CA PHE A 322 0.79 9.58 -14.88
C PHE A 322 1.63 9.07 -13.72
N ILE A 323 1.49 9.72 -12.57
CA ILE A 323 1.99 9.23 -11.28
C ILE A 323 0.77 9.04 -10.38
N ASP A 324 0.58 7.83 -9.86
CA ASP A 324 -0.59 7.43 -9.07
C ASP A 324 -1.93 7.83 -9.73
N ASN A 325 -2.03 7.54 -11.03
CA ASN A 325 -3.17 7.88 -11.89
C ASN A 325 -3.44 9.39 -12.05
N LYS A 326 -2.55 10.27 -11.61
CA LYS A 326 -2.63 11.72 -11.82
C LYS A 326 -1.72 12.14 -12.97
N ASP A 327 -2.28 12.88 -13.91
CA ASP A 327 -1.58 13.41 -15.08
C ASP A 327 -0.39 14.30 -14.69
N GLN A 328 0.72 14.17 -15.42
CA GLN A 328 1.98 14.88 -15.17
C GLN A 328 2.45 15.63 -16.42
N GLY A 329 3.27 16.67 -16.19
CA GLY A 329 3.97 17.34 -17.29
C GLY A 329 5.11 16.47 -17.81
N PHE A 330 5.56 16.74 -19.03
CA PHE A 330 6.76 16.11 -19.58
C PHE A 330 7.43 17.00 -20.64
N LEU A 331 8.72 16.76 -20.86
CA LEU A 331 9.46 17.24 -22.03
C LEU A 331 9.87 16.04 -22.87
N PHE A 332 9.55 16.07 -24.17
CA PHE A 332 9.93 15.01 -25.09
C PHE A 332 11.02 15.46 -26.07
N ASN A 333 12.12 14.73 -26.09
CA ASN A 333 13.18 14.92 -27.08
C ASN A 333 13.01 13.91 -28.23
N LYS A 334 12.50 14.38 -29.37
CA LYS A 334 12.27 13.56 -30.57
C LYS A 334 13.52 12.88 -31.12
N ASN A 335 14.70 13.46 -30.90
CA ASN A 335 15.95 12.92 -31.43
C ASN A 335 16.48 11.75 -30.59
N SER A 336 16.30 11.80 -29.27
CA SER A 336 16.79 10.76 -28.35
C SER A 336 15.70 9.78 -27.91
N GLY A 337 14.42 10.08 -28.14
CA GLY A 337 13.31 9.29 -27.61
C GLY A 337 13.09 9.46 -26.11
N THR A 338 13.75 10.44 -25.47
CA THR A 338 13.68 10.63 -24.02
C THR A 338 12.46 11.46 -23.64
N ILE A 339 11.70 10.99 -22.66
CA ILE A 339 10.61 11.69 -21.98
C ILE A 339 11.13 12.04 -20.57
N GLU A 340 11.43 13.32 -20.33
CA GLU A 340 11.73 13.84 -18.99
C GLU A 340 10.40 14.18 -18.32
N VAL A 341 10.01 13.41 -17.31
CA VAL A 341 8.77 13.61 -16.54
C VAL A 341 8.94 14.79 -15.59
N GLN A 342 8.01 15.73 -15.67
CA GLN A 342 7.93 16.92 -14.82
C GLN A 342 6.82 16.72 -13.79
N THR A 343 7.23 16.31 -12.59
CA THR A 343 6.33 16.16 -11.44
C THR A 343 5.66 17.49 -11.12
N LEU A 344 4.33 17.55 -11.22
CA LEU A 344 3.56 18.80 -11.07
C LEU A 344 3.31 19.19 -9.60
N GLN A 345 3.43 18.24 -8.67
CA GLN A 345 3.18 18.40 -7.24
C GLN A 345 4.23 17.63 -6.43
N GLU A 346 4.45 18.02 -5.18
CA GLU A 346 5.30 17.23 -4.29
C GLU A 346 4.68 15.86 -4.02
N LEU A 347 5.50 14.82 -4.13
CA LEU A 347 5.15 13.44 -3.82
C LEU A 347 5.45 13.14 -2.34
N SER A 348 4.57 12.37 -1.71
CA SER A 348 4.77 11.88 -0.35
C SER A 348 5.93 10.88 -0.26
N PRO A 349 6.53 10.64 0.92
CA PRO A 349 7.42 9.49 1.10
C PRO A 349 6.71 8.15 0.83
N GLY A 350 7.42 7.17 0.27
CA GLY A 350 6.88 5.84 -0.03
C GLY A 350 6.90 5.50 -1.52
N TYR A 351 6.22 4.42 -1.89
CA TYR A 351 6.10 3.97 -3.28
C TYR A 351 5.07 4.78 -4.08
N HIS A 352 5.40 5.02 -5.35
CA HIS A 352 4.56 5.67 -6.35
C HIS A 352 4.56 4.84 -7.64
N LEU A 353 3.42 4.76 -8.32
CA LEU A 353 3.29 4.08 -9.60
C LEU A 353 3.41 5.10 -10.74
N LEU A 354 4.47 5.00 -11.54
CA LEU A 354 4.60 5.72 -12.80
C LEU A 354 4.00 4.89 -13.93
N SER A 355 3.16 5.51 -14.75
CA SER A 355 2.66 4.90 -15.99
C SER A 355 2.74 5.89 -17.14
N ALA A 356 2.78 5.37 -18.37
CA ALA A 356 2.87 6.20 -19.56
C ALA A 356 2.12 5.54 -20.72
N GLN A 357 1.55 6.38 -21.59
CA GLN A 357 0.89 5.96 -22.83
C GLN A 357 1.53 6.70 -23.99
N VAL A 358 1.88 5.97 -25.05
CA VAL A 358 2.50 6.52 -26.26
C VAL A 358 1.99 5.76 -27.48
N ARG A 359 1.85 6.44 -28.62
CA ARG A 359 1.56 5.85 -29.93
C ARG A 359 2.69 6.08 -30.91
N ASN A 360 2.84 5.17 -31.87
CA ASN A 360 3.66 5.41 -33.06
C ASN A 360 2.87 6.12 -34.17
N LEU A 361 3.58 6.55 -35.20
CA LEU A 361 2.99 7.25 -36.35
C LEU A 361 2.07 6.36 -37.23
N ASN A 362 2.15 5.04 -37.09
CA ASN A 362 1.21 4.11 -37.73
C ASN A 362 -0.09 3.94 -36.94
N GLY A 363 -0.20 4.57 -35.77
CA GLY A 363 -1.39 4.57 -34.95
C GLY A 363 -1.47 3.42 -33.95
N ASN A 364 -0.40 2.65 -33.71
CA ASN A 364 -0.40 1.65 -32.63
C ASN A 364 0.06 2.27 -31.31
N SER A 365 -0.65 1.93 -30.24
CA SER A 365 -0.27 2.29 -28.87
C SER A 365 0.72 1.28 -28.28
N ALA A 366 1.59 1.76 -27.40
CA ALA A 366 2.46 0.95 -26.57
C ALA A 366 1.64 -0.03 -25.73
N GLY A 367 2.23 -1.18 -25.40
CA GLY A 367 1.66 -2.09 -24.40
C GLY A 367 1.55 -1.43 -23.02
N PRO A 368 0.85 -2.08 -22.07
CA PRO A 368 0.75 -1.57 -20.70
C PRO A 368 2.14 -1.30 -20.11
N PHE A 369 2.34 -0.10 -19.57
CA PHE A 369 3.58 0.31 -18.91
C PHE A 369 3.27 0.87 -17.53
N GLY A 370 3.84 0.26 -16.50
CA GLY A 370 3.69 0.65 -15.11
C GLY A 370 4.94 0.26 -14.32
N GLU A 371 5.58 1.23 -13.68
CA GLU A 371 6.82 1.02 -12.93
C GLU A 371 6.75 1.70 -11.57
N TYR A 372 7.10 0.96 -10.52
CA TYR A 372 7.18 1.52 -9.17
C TYR A 372 8.54 2.17 -8.93
N PHE A 373 8.49 3.37 -8.35
CA PHE A 373 9.63 4.06 -7.75
C PHE A 373 9.25 4.53 -6.34
N SER A 374 10.22 5.00 -5.55
CA SER A 374 9.98 5.51 -4.21
C SER A 374 10.62 6.86 -3.93
N ILE A 375 9.94 7.66 -3.11
CA ILE A 375 10.50 8.82 -2.44
C ILE A 375 10.94 8.40 -1.03
N GLY A 376 12.20 8.62 -0.71
CA GLY A 376 12.82 8.14 0.52
C GLY A 376 12.98 6.62 0.55
N ILE A 377 13.19 6.07 1.75
CA ILE A 377 13.31 4.63 1.98
C ILE A 377 11.89 4.07 2.17
N PRO A 378 11.37 3.26 1.23
CA PRO A 378 9.99 2.77 1.28
C PRO A 378 9.85 1.59 2.26
N PRO A 379 8.61 1.18 2.59
CA PRO A 379 8.40 -0.01 3.40
C PRO A 379 8.78 -1.25 2.60
N HIS A 380 9.49 -2.18 3.24
CA HIS A 380 9.76 -3.51 2.71
C HIS A 380 8.74 -4.53 3.20
N THR A 381 8.22 -4.34 4.41
CA THR A 381 7.19 -5.20 5.00
C THR A 381 6.20 -4.35 5.75
N ILE A 382 4.91 -4.63 5.57
CA ILE A 382 3.82 -4.13 6.42
C ILE A 382 3.24 -5.34 7.16
N ARG A 383 3.02 -5.20 8.47
CA ARG A 383 2.39 -6.21 9.31
C ARG A 383 1.15 -5.61 9.96
N ALA A 384 0.10 -6.39 10.08
CA ALA A 384 -1.09 -6.02 10.83
C ALA A 384 -1.26 -6.93 12.04
N VAL A 385 -1.54 -6.33 13.19
CA VAL A 385 -1.89 -7.03 14.43
C VAL A 385 -3.24 -6.50 14.90
N THR A 386 -4.22 -7.39 15.01
CA THR A 386 -5.57 -7.06 15.45
C THR A 386 -5.75 -7.42 16.92
N THR A 387 -6.21 -6.47 17.73
CA THR A 387 -6.53 -6.69 19.15
C THR A 387 -7.95 -6.21 19.47
N PRO A 388 -8.90 -7.13 19.76
CA PRO A 388 -8.76 -8.59 19.71
C PRO A 388 -8.88 -9.11 18.26
N SER A 389 -8.51 -10.35 18.03
CA SER A 389 -8.78 -11.05 16.76
C SER A 389 -10.26 -11.43 16.58
N SER A 390 -11.06 -11.34 17.62
CA SER A 390 -12.51 -11.61 17.62
C SER A 390 -13.28 -10.68 18.56
N LEU A 391 -14.42 -10.17 18.12
CA LEU A 391 -15.25 -9.21 18.85
C LEU A 391 -16.71 -9.67 18.94
N PRO A 392 -17.46 -9.27 19.98
CA PRO A 392 -18.92 -9.39 19.96
C PRO A 392 -19.52 -8.62 18.78
N GLY A 393 -20.63 -9.12 18.23
CA GLY A 393 -21.37 -8.54 17.11
C GLY A 393 -22.19 -7.30 17.49
N SER A 394 -21.53 -6.33 18.12
CA SER A 394 -22.13 -5.11 18.66
C SER A 394 -21.42 -3.88 18.12
N THR A 395 -22.20 -2.84 17.79
CA THR A 395 -21.66 -1.52 17.42
C THR A 395 -20.91 -0.82 18.56
N GLU A 396 -21.05 -1.32 19.79
CA GLU A 396 -20.27 -0.85 20.95
C GLU A 396 -18.93 -1.58 21.09
N ALA A 397 -18.69 -2.65 20.33
CA ALA A 397 -17.43 -3.38 20.34
C ALA A 397 -16.34 -2.61 19.57
N LEU A 398 -15.09 -2.78 19.97
CA LEU A 398 -13.94 -2.05 19.48
C LEU A 398 -12.73 -2.97 19.30
N ALA A 399 -12.23 -3.07 18.08
CA ALA A 399 -10.91 -3.63 17.79
C ALA A 399 -9.94 -2.52 17.42
N ILE A 400 -8.67 -2.77 17.72
CA ILE A 400 -7.55 -1.95 17.30
C ILE A 400 -6.73 -2.78 16.32
N VAL A 401 -6.59 -2.29 15.10
CA VAL A 401 -5.61 -2.81 14.14
C VAL A 401 -4.36 -1.94 14.24
N ARG A 402 -3.26 -2.54 14.68
CA ARG A 402 -1.93 -1.93 14.66
C ARG A 402 -1.21 -2.37 13.39
N LEU A 403 -0.83 -1.40 12.58
CA LEU A 403 0.06 -1.58 11.45
C LEU A 403 1.50 -1.28 11.85
N GLU A 404 2.43 -2.12 11.42
CA GLU A 404 3.86 -1.92 11.58
C GLU A 404 4.51 -2.00 10.20
N ALA A 405 5.20 -0.95 9.79
CA ALA A 405 5.92 -0.91 8.53
C ALA A 405 7.42 -0.70 8.79
N VAL A 406 8.22 -1.59 8.20
CA VAL A 406 9.68 -1.57 8.34
C VAL A 406 10.34 -1.58 6.97
N ASP A 407 11.52 -0.96 6.88
CA ASP A 407 12.34 -0.93 5.68
C ASP A 407 13.10 -2.26 5.46
N SER A 408 13.90 -2.32 4.39
CA SER A 408 14.69 -3.51 4.04
C SER A 408 15.79 -3.86 5.05
N LEU A 409 16.10 -2.95 5.99
CA LEU A 409 17.01 -3.17 7.11
C LEU A 409 16.26 -3.45 8.42
N ASN A 410 14.94 -3.70 8.33
CA ASN A 410 14.05 -3.95 9.46
C ASN A 410 14.00 -2.79 10.47
N ARG A 411 14.21 -1.56 10.02
CA ARG A 411 14.05 -0.33 10.82
C ARG A 411 12.65 0.24 10.60
N PRO A 412 12.06 0.94 11.60
CA PRO A 412 10.80 1.64 11.43
C PRO A 412 10.82 2.59 10.22
N CYS A 413 9.79 2.55 9.39
CA CYS A 413 9.64 3.52 8.30
C CYS A 413 9.42 4.93 8.84
N ALA A 414 9.80 5.93 8.03
CA ALA A 414 9.77 7.34 8.42
C ALA A 414 8.37 7.83 8.80
N ASP A 415 8.32 8.76 9.75
CA ASP A 415 7.09 9.43 10.18
C ASP A 415 6.41 10.14 9.00
N GLY A 416 5.07 10.12 9.00
CA GLY A 416 4.24 10.73 7.97
C GLY A 416 4.05 9.86 6.72
N MET A 417 4.76 8.73 6.57
CA MET A 417 4.56 7.82 5.44
C MET A 417 3.10 7.32 5.40
N PRO A 418 2.40 7.47 4.25
CA PRO A 418 1.02 7.06 4.11
C PRO A 418 0.90 5.54 3.90
N ILE A 419 0.00 4.91 4.63
CA ILE A 419 -0.46 3.54 4.44
C ILE A 419 -1.95 3.61 4.12
N HIS A 420 -2.32 3.21 2.91
CA HIS A 420 -3.72 3.05 2.54
C HIS A 420 -4.31 1.90 3.34
N PHE A 421 -5.55 2.06 3.79
CA PHE A 421 -6.25 1.08 4.60
C PHE A 421 -7.71 1.01 4.19
N GLU A 422 -8.16 -0.19 3.82
CA GLU A 422 -9.55 -0.46 3.46
C GLU A 422 -10.13 -1.63 4.24
N THR A 423 -11.46 -1.68 4.35
CA THR A 423 -12.19 -2.76 5.00
C THR A 423 -13.33 -3.26 4.11
N SER A 424 -13.80 -4.49 4.35
CA SER A 424 -14.98 -5.06 3.70
C SER A 424 -16.27 -4.31 4.02
N THR A 425 -16.28 -3.49 5.07
CA THR A 425 -17.41 -2.69 5.54
C THR A 425 -17.33 -1.22 5.09
N ALA A 426 -16.62 -0.94 3.99
CA ALA A 426 -16.54 0.35 3.29
C ALA A 426 -15.76 1.49 3.97
N ILE A 427 -14.90 1.20 4.96
CA ILE A 427 -13.83 2.15 5.33
C ILE A 427 -12.77 2.10 4.22
N ASP A 428 -12.42 3.27 3.69
CA ASP A 428 -11.28 3.52 2.81
C ASP A 428 -10.62 4.82 3.28
N THR A 429 -9.39 4.71 3.79
CA THR A 429 -8.68 5.83 4.42
C THR A 429 -7.16 5.72 4.26
N VAL A 430 -6.45 6.79 4.61
CA VAL A 430 -4.98 6.82 4.63
C VAL A 430 -4.53 7.06 6.07
N LEU A 431 -3.73 6.12 6.57
CA LEU A 431 -3.09 6.21 7.88
C LEU A 431 -1.66 6.71 7.71
N HIS A 432 -1.19 7.57 8.61
CA HIS A 432 0.18 8.06 8.57
C HIS A 432 1.00 7.39 9.68
N LEU A 433 2.17 6.87 9.32
CA LEU A 433 3.07 6.24 10.28
C LEU A 433 3.64 7.24 11.28
N ARG A 434 3.86 6.76 12.50
CA ARG A 434 4.66 7.38 13.54
C ARG A 434 5.50 6.30 14.22
N ASP A 435 6.81 6.45 14.23
CA ASP A 435 7.78 5.42 14.64
C ASP A 435 7.53 4.07 13.94
N GLY A 436 7.28 4.11 12.62
CA GLY A 436 6.94 2.95 11.81
C GLY A 436 5.60 2.28 12.12
N ARG A 437 4.73 2.91 12.91
CA ARG A 437 3.43 2.34 13.32
C ARG A 437 2.26 3.23 12.94
N ALA A 438 1.12 2.61 12.63
CA ALA A 438 -0.17 3.28 12.54
C ALA A 438 -1.24 2.45 13.24
N PHE A 439 -2.32 3.10 13.67
CA PHE A 439 -3.41 2.45 14.38
C PHE A 439 -4.73 2.90 13.78
N ILE A 440 -5.65 1.96 13.64
CA ILE A 440 -7.04 2.25 13.30
C ILE A 440 -7.97 1.48 14.21
N GLN A 441 -9.05 2.15 14.61
CA GLN A 441 -10.13 1.56 15.39
C GLN A 441 -11.22 1.07 14.45
N LEU A 442 -11.66 -0.15 14.67
CA LEU A 442 -12.74 -0.76 13.92
C LEU A 442 -13.83 -1.22 14.89
N SER A 443 -15.07 -0.92 14.54
CA SER A 443 -16.26 -1.40 15.24
C SER A 443 -17.12 -2.16 14.23
N PRO A 444 -17.61 -3.36 14.58
CA PRO A 444 -18.54 -4.08 13.71
C PRO A 444 -19.85 -3.29 13.56
N ASP A 445 -20.36 -3.24 12.33
CA ASP A 445 -21.66 -2.67 11.98
C ASP A 445 -22.80 -3.71 12.04
N GLY A 446 -22.47 -4.97 12.38
CA GLY A 446 -23.39 -6.10 12.49
C GLY A 446 -22.68 -7.40 12.92
N SER A 447 -23.28 -8.56 12.64
CA SER A 447 -22.78 -9.89 13.07
C SER A 447 -21.79 -10.55 12.09
N GLY A 448 -21.12 -9.78 11.23
CA GLY A 448 -20.25 -10.28 10.16
C GLY A 448 -18.77 -10.11 10.46
N ASP A 449 -17.92 -10.96 9.89
CA ASP A 449 -16.47 -10.77 9.96
C ASP A 449 -16.04 -9.53 9.15
N ILE A 450 -15.06 -8.78 9.65
CA ILE A 450 -14.50 -7.60 8.99
C ILE A 450 -13.16 -7.99 8.36
N GLY A 451 -13.11 -8.11 7.03
CA GLY A 451 -11.86 -8.21 6.29
C GLY A 451 -11.23 -6.82 6.14
N PHE A 452 -9.90 -6.73 6.16
CA PHE A 452 -9.19 -5.49 5.89
C PHE A 452 -7.90 -5.70 5.12
N ARG A 453 -7.46 -4.66 4.43
CA ARG A 453 -6.21 -4.62 3.66
C ARG A 453 -5.50 -3.30 3.91
N ALA A 454 -4.18 -3.36 4.06
CA ALA A 454 -3.33 -2.19 4.26
C ALA A 454 -2.12 -2.23 3.33
N TRP A 455 -1.79 -1.14 2.64
CA TRP A 455 -0.73 -1.14 1.62
C TRP A 455 -0.03 0.21 1.40
N ASN A 456 1.17 0.14 0.83
CA ASN A 456 1.90 1.26 0.22
C ASN A 456 2.61 0.74 -1.04
N GLY A 457 2.13 1.17 -2.21
CA GLY A 457 2.55 0.63 -3.50
C GLY A 457 2.41 -0.91 -3.56
N PRO A 458 3.48 -1.66 -3.90
CA PRO A 458 3.42 -3.11 -4.06
C PRO A 458 3.45 -3.88 -2.72
N VAL A 459 3.73 -3.21 -1.59
CA VAL A 459 3.80 -3.88 -0.28
C VAL A 459 2.44 -3.77 0.41
N ALA A 460 1.86 -4.91 0.76
CA ALA A 460 0.55 -5.00 1.38
C ALA A 460 0.49 -6.07 2.48
N THR A 461 -0.51 -5.94 3.36
CA THR A 461 -0.91 -6.95 4.33
C THR A 461 -2.43 -6.99 4.41
N GLU A 462 -2.97 -8.16 4.70
CA GLU A 462 -4.41 -8.40 4.81
C GLU A 462 -4.69 -9.08 6.16
N GLY A 463 -5.88 -8.85 6.69
CA GLY A 463 -6.32 -9.46 7.93
C GLY A 463 -7.83 -9.51 8.04
N GLN A 464 -8.30 -10.17 9.09
CA GLN A 464 -9.72 -10.34 9.36
C GLN A 464 -9.98 -10.24 10.86
N ILE A 465 -11.08 -9.60 11.23
CA ILE A 465 -11.62 -9.54 12.58
C ILE A 465 -12.87 -10.41 12.60
N ARG A 466 -12.89 -11.43 13.45
CA ARG A 466 -14.02 -12.36 13.53
C ARG A 466 -15.09 -11.85 14.48
N THR A 467 -16.35 -12.18 14.21
CA THR A 467 -17.42 -11.94 15.19
C THR A 467 -17.59 -13.17 16.10
N ASP A 468 -17.46 -12.99 17.42
CA ASP A 468 -17.65 -14.00 18.46
C ASP A 468 -18.19 -13.37 19.75
N ASP A 469 -19.47 -13.62 20.05
CA ASP A 469 -20.17 -13.12 21.24
C ASP A 469 -19.77 -13.84 22.55
N SER A 470 -19.02 -14.95 22.47
CA SER A 470 -18.70 -15.78 23.64
C SER A 470 -17.40 -15.39 24.35
N SER A 471 -16.60 -14.52 23.74
CA SER A 471 -15.26 -14.18 24.22
C SER A 471 -15.27 -13.09 25.31
N PRO A 472 -14.60 -13.29 26.47
CA PRO A 472 -14.50 -12.25 27.50
C PRO A 472 -13.69 -11.06 26.97
N TYR A 473 -14.28 -9.88 27.06
CA TYR A 473 -13.83 -8.68 26.36
C TYR A 473 -14.17 -7.42 27.16
N THR A 474 -13.19 -6.53 27.31
CA THR A 474 -13.41 -5.16 27.80
C THR A 474 -12.42 -4.20 27.15
N TYR A 475 -12.82 -2.94 27.01
CA TYR A 475 -11.99 -1.88 26.46
C TYR A 475 -12.24 -0.57 27.22
N GLY A 476 -11.33 0.39 27.06
CA GLY A 476 -11.50 1.72 27.61
C GLY A 476 -10.60 2.73 26.92
N TYR A 477 -10.63 3.96 27.43
CA TYR A 477 -9.81 5.06 26.92
C TYR A 477 -8.96 5.62 28.06
N ILE A 478 -7.73 6.00 27.73
CA ILE A 478 -6.79 6.67 28.62
C ILE A 478 -6.64 8.09 28.11
N VAL A 479 -6.99 9.04 28.97
CA VAL A 479 -7.05 10.46 28.66
C VAL A 479 -6.34 11.24 29.76
N ASP A 480 -6.01 12.49 29.49
CA ASP A 480 -5.57 13.42 30.52
C ASP A 480 -6.74 14.18 31.14
N HIS A 481 -6.45 15.07 32.08
CA HIS A 481 -7.45 15.89 32.78
C HIS A 481 -8.26 16.85 31.88
N GLU A 482 -7.86 17.05 30.63
CA GLU A 482 -8.56 17.86 29.63
C GLU A 482 -9.31 16.96 28.62
N ASP A 483 -9.48 15.67 28.94
CA ASP A 483 -10.02 14.63 28.05
C ASP A 483 -9.21 14.41 26.76
N THR A 484 -7.95 14.86 26.73
CA THR A 484 -7.06 14.63 25.58
C THR A 484 -6.55 13.19 25.62
N PRO A 485 -6.68 12.40 24.52
CA PRO A 485 -6.17 11.05 24.46
C PRO A 485 -4.67 10.93 24.73
N ILE A 486 -4.28 9.91 25.50
CA ILE A 486 -2.88 9.63 25.80
C ILE A 486 -2.42 8.43 24.96
N PRO A 487 -1.75 8.67 23.83
CA PRO A 487 -1.32 7.60 22.95
C PRO A 487 -0.23 6.75 23.62
N TYR A 488 -0.18 5.45 23.30
CA TYR A 488 0.85 4.52 23.77
C TYR A 488 0.94 4.33 25.29
N ALA A 489 -0.09 4.75 26.03
CA ALA A 489 -0.19 4.46 27.45
C ALA A 489 -0.20 2.94 27.67
N THR A 490 0.50 2.47 28.70
CA THR A 490 0.59 1.06 29.05
C THR A 490 -0.40 0.72 30.15
N VAL A 491 -1.21 -0.32 29.94
CA VAL A 491 -2.05 -0.96 30.96
C VAL A 491 -1.37 -2.26 31.36
N ARG A 492 -0.87 -2.33 32.59
CA ARG A 492 -0.20 -3.51 33.15
C ARG A 492 -1.14 -4.24 34.12
N LEU A 493 -1.42 -5.50 33.82
CA LEU A 493 -2.25 -6.40 34.64
C LEU A 493 -1.39 -7.20 35.65
N PRO A 494 -2.01 -7.77 36.69
CA PRO A 494 -1.34 -8.70 37.60
C PRO A 494 -0.74 -9.88 36.82
N GLY A 495 0.48 -10.30 37.20
CA GLY A 495 1.20 -11.37 36.51
C GLY A 495 2.03 -10.91 35.30
N GLY A 496 2.15 -9.59 35.07
CA GLY A 496 3.14 -9.00 34.15
C GLY A 496 2.68 -8.83 32.70
N THR A 497 1.41 -9.10 32.38
CA THR A 497 0.85 -8.79 31.06
C THR A 497 0.72 -7.27 30.89
N SER A 498 1.26 -6.71 29.81
CA SER A 498 1.16 -5.28 29.47
C SER A 498 0.49 -5.10 28.11
N ILE A 499 -0.38 -4.12 28.00
CA ILE A 499 -1.10 -3.75 26.77
C ILE A 499 -0.86 -2.27 26.50
N GLU A 500 -0.60 -1.92 25.25
CA GLU A 500 -0.34 -0.55 24.81
C GLU A 500 -1.60 0.04 24.17
N ALA A 501 -1.92 1.29 24.49
CA ALA A 501 -3.05 2.00 23.94
C ALA A 501 -2.77 2.55 22.53
N SER A 502 -3.81 2.66 21.70
CA SER A 502 -3.76 3.26 20.36
C SER A 502 -3.49 4.78 20.39
N ASN A 503 -3.35 5.39 19.21
CA ASN A 503 -3.18 6.85 19.06
C ASN A 503 -4.32 7.68 19.69
N SER A 504 -5.51 7.10 19.77
CA SER A 504 -6.71 7.65 20.41
C SER A 504 -6.83 7.28 21.89
N GLY A 505 -5.77 6.75 22.50
CA GLY A 505 -5.74 6.35 23.91
C GLY A 505 -6.58 5.12 24.24
N ALA A 506 -7.13 4.41 23.25
CA ALA A 506 -7.94 3.22 23.53
C ALA A 506 -7.07 2.01 23.81
N TYR A 507 -7.49 1.19 24.76
CA TYR A 507 -6.89 -0.10 25.06
C TYR A 507 -7.96 -1.18 25.06
N VAL A 508 -7.55 -2.41 24.76
CA VAL A 508 -8.44 -3.57 24.72
C VAL A 508 -7.84 -4.71 25.52
N LEU A 509 -8.63 -5.28 26.44
CA LEU A 509 -8.32 -6.49 27.19
C LEU A 509 -9.22 -7.61 26.67
N SER A 510 -8.63 -8.66 26.08
CA SER A 510 -9.39 -9.74 25.43
C SER A 510 -8.95 -11.14 25.87
N GLY A 511 -9.87 -12.08 25.79
CA GLY A 511 -9.61 -13.52 25.99
C GLY A 511 -9.39 -13.92 27.45
N ARG A 512 -9.65 -13.03 28.42
CA ARG A 512 -9.50 -13.31 29.85
C ARG A 512 -10.59 -12.62 30.67
N ARG A 513 -11.05 -13.29 31.73
CA ARG A 513 -11.84 -12.64 32.78
C ARG A 513 -10.92 -11.74 33.59
N VAL A 514 -11.05 -10.43 33.36
CA VAL A 514 -10.23 -9.39 33.99
C VAL A 514 -11.00 -8.58 35.03
N ALA A 515 -12.31 -8.79 35.15
CA ALA A 515 -13.14 -8.11 36.15
C ALA A 515 -12.59 -8.34 37.57
N GLY A 516 -12.46 -7.26 38.33
CA GLY A 516 -11.92 -7.25 39.69
C GLY A 516 -10.39 -7.27 39.78
N LEU A 517 -9.65 -7.38 38.67
CA LEU A 517 -8.19 -7.24 38.69
C LEU A 517 -7.80 -5.77 38.87
N GLU A 518 -6.74 -5.53 39.64
CA GLU A 518 -6.10 -4.21 39.72
C GLU A 518 -5.05 -4.06 38.61
N ALA A 519 -5.24 -3.08 37.74
CA ALA A 519 -4.28 -2.71 36.70
C ALA A 519 -3.51 -1.45 37.08
N VAL A 520 -2.24 -1.38 36.69
CA VAL A 520 -1.43 -0.16 36.76
C VAL A 520 -1.36 0.44 35.37
N VAL A 521 -1.86 1.67 35.22
CA VAL A 521 -1.84 2.40 33.96
C VAL A 521 -0.74 3.46 34.06
N SER A 522 0.16 3.48 33.10
CA SER A 522 1.32 4.37 33.08
C SER A 522 1.56 4.92 31.67
N ALA A 523 1.99 6.17 31.57
CA ALA A 523 2.38 6.78 30.31
C ALA A 523 3.53 7.76 30.55
N ASN A 524 4.39 7.94 29.55
CA ASN A 524 5.53 8.84 29.71
C ASN A 524 5.04 10.30 29.88
N GLY A 525 5.58 11.02 30.88
CA GLY A 525 5.11 12.34 31.24
C GLY A 525 3.84 12.39 32.10
N TYR A 526 3.34 11.24 32.56
CA TYR A 526 2.16 11.15 33.42
C TYR A 526 2.45 10.34 34.69
N PHE A 527 1.78 10.70 35.79
CA PHE A 527 1.76 9.85 36.97
C PHE A 527 0.97 8.57 36.68
N SER A 528 1.49 7.44 37.14
CA SER A 528 0.80 6.15 37.02
C SER A 528 -0.42 6.11 37.92
N LYS A 529 -1.44 5.35 37.52
CA LYS A 529 -2.70 5.20 38.26
C LYS A 529 -3.06 3.73 38.41
N ARG A 530 -3.37 3.31 39.63
CA ARG A 530 -4.00 2.01 39.89
C ARG A 530 -5.50 2.11 39.67
N ILE A 531 -6.06 1.15 38.96
CA ILE A 531 -7.50 1.05 38.71
C ILE A 531 -7.98 -0.38 38.94
N ALA A 532 -9.22 -0.53 39.38
CA ALA A 532 -9.90 -1.82 39.34
C ALA A 532 -10.65 -1.94 38.00
N ILE A 533 -10.48 -3.05 37.30
CA ILE A 533 -11.23 -3.32 36.07
C ILE A 533 -12.65 -3.74 36.45
N GLU A 534 -13.65 -2.98 36.00
CA GLU A 534 -15.06 -3.24 36.29
C GLU A 534 -15.62 -4.38 35.43
N ASP A 535 -16.66 -5.05 35.91
CA ASP A 535 -17.38 -6.10 35.15
C ASP A 535 -18.33 -5.49 34.11
N ARG A 536 -17.76 -4.80 33.11
CA ARG A 536 -18.49 -4.20 31.98
C ARG A 536 -17.63 -4.15 30.73
N MET A 537 -18.28 -4.12 29.56
CA MET A 537 -17.58 -4.06 28.28
C MET A 537 -16.76 -2.78 28.13
N LYS A 538 -17.38 -1.61 28.30
CA LYS A 538 -16.72 -0.31 28.18
C LYS A 538 -16.39 0.25 29.57
N GLN A 539 -15.10 0.34 29.86
CA GLN A 539 -14.55 0.93 31.08
C GLN A 539 -14.74 2.45 31.09
N PRO A 540 -14.80 3.10 32.27
CA PRO A 540 -14.81 4.55 32.33
C PRO A 540 -13.44 5.10 31.87
N PRO A 541 -13.37 6.33 31.35
CA PRO A 541 -12.09 6.94 30.97
C PRO A 541 -11.10 6.94 32.13
N ILE A 542 -9.89 6.47 31.87
CA ILE A 542 -8.78 6.49 32.83
C ILE A 542 -8.07 7.82 32.67
N VAL A 543 -8.36 8.75 33.57
CA VAL A 543 -7.71 10.06 33.62
C VAL A 543 -6.36 9.95 34.31
N LEU A 544 -5.26 10.20 33.59
CA LEU A 544 -3.92 10.34 34.15
C LEU A 544 -3.55 11.81 34.36
N GLN A 545 -2.90 12.10 35.49
CA GLN A 545 -2.41 13.45 35.78
C GLN A 545 -1.02 13.67 35.17
N PRO A 546 -0.79 14.79 34.49
CA PRO A 546 0.51 15.10 33.93
C PRO A 546 1.54 15.41 35.03
N VAL A 547 2.77 14.90 34.88
CA VAL A 547 3.89 15.25 35.76
C VAL A 547 4.27 16.71 35.53
N ALA A 548 4.43 17.47 36.60
CA ALA A 548 4.69 18.91 36.57
C ALA A 548 3.72 19.67 35.64
N ARG A 549 2.42 19.32 35.70
CA ARG A 549 1.37 19.89 34.82
C ARG A 549 1.65 19.80 33.32
N GLY A 550 2.54 18.88 32.91
CA GLY A 550 2.85 18.61 31.50
C GLY A 550 3.83 19.62 30.89
N THR A 551 4.45 20.48 31.70
CA THR A 551 5.31 21.58 31.22
C THR A 551 6.47 21.12 30.35
N LEU A 552 6.99 19.90 30.55
CA LEU A 552 8.10 19.36 29.76
C LEU A 552 7.69 18.54 28.53
N ARG A 553 6.39 18.38 28.25
CA ARG A 553 5.94 17.66 27.05
C ARG A 553 6.29 18.42 25.79
N GLY A 554 6.87 17.71 24.83
CA GLY A 554 7.33 18.32 23.57
C GLY A 554 8.62 19.14 23.71
N GLN A 555 9.20 19.23 24.90
CA GLN A 555 10.52 19.83 25.09
C GLN A 555 11.61 18.83 24.70
N THR A 556 12.60 19.29 23.94
CA THR A 556 13.80 18.52 23.63
C THR A 556 14.94 18.95 24.55
N VAL A 557 15.60 17.96 25.18
CA VAL A 557 16.76 18.18 26.04
C VAL A 557 17.90 17.29 25.59
N PHE A 558 19.07 17.87 25.40
CA PHE A 558 20.31 17.14 25.19
C PHE A 558 21.06 17.05 26.51
N VAL A 559 21.48 15.84 26.90
CA VAL A 559 22.31 15.61 28.08
C VAL A 559 23.65 15.03 27.62
N GLU A 560 24.75 15.54 28.15
CA GLU A 560 26.09 15.10 27.81
C GLU A 560 26.95 14.98 29.06
N ALA A 561 27.47 13.79 29.33
CA ALA A 561 28.45 13.57 30.39
C ALA A 561 29.89 13.64 29.85
N GLU A 562 30.82 14.26 30.60
CA GLU A 562 32.23 14.29 30.20
C GLU A 562 32.86 12.89 30.24
N ARG A 563 33.64 12.57 29.19
CA ARG A 563 34.32 11.26 29.04
C ARG A 563 35.50 11.12 30.01
N PRO A 564 35.75 9.92 30.57
CA PRO A 564 37.01 9.62 31.22
C PRO A 564 38.12 9.51 30.17
N LEU A 565 38.97 10.53 30.07
CA LEU A 565 40.12 10.52 29.16
C LEU A 565 41.24 9.55 29.60
N PHE A 566 41.25 9.07 30.86
CA PHE A 566 42.28 8.16 31.39
C PHE A 566 41.76 7.30 32.57
N LEU A 567 42.14 6.02 32.62
CA LEU A 567 41.84 5.04 33.69
C LEU A 567 42.58 5.31 35.04
N GLY A 568 43.05 6.54 35.30
CA GLY A 568 44.02 6.81 36.37
C GLY A 568 43.75 7.99 37.31
N SER A 569 42.67 8.77 37.17
CA SER A 569 42.42 9.93 38.04
C SER A 569 40.94 10.13 38.38
N ASP A 570 40.60 10.06 39.67
CA ASP A 570 39.33 10.40 40.33
C ASP A 570 38.04 9.70 39.81
N SER A 571 38.01 8.36 39.87
CA SER A 571 36.86 7.52 39.51
C SER A 571 35.55 7.92 40.19
N THR A 572 35.60 8.30 41.48
CA THR A 572 34.43 8.70 42.29
C THR A 572 33.68 9.90 41.68
N LYS A 573 34.41 10.87 41.11
CA LYS A 573 33.81 12.11 40.62
C LYS A 573 33.17 11.94 39.24
N GLN A 574 33.80 11.12 38.41
CA GLN A 574 33.24 10.69 37.13
C GLN A 574 31.97 9.88 37.34
N HIS A 575 31.96 8.99 38.36
CA HIS A 575 30.79 8.23 38.75
C HIS A 575 29.63 9.14 39.18
N LEU A 576 29.90 10.15 40.01
CA LEU A 576 28.90 11.13 40.43
C LEU A 576 28.28 11.90 39.25
N ALA A 577 29.10 12.39 38.32
CA ALA A 577 28.63 13.14 37.16
C ALA A 577 27.78 12.27 36.22
N ALA A 578 28.25 11.06 35.90
CA ALA A 578 27.52 10.12 35.07
C ALA A 578 26.19 9.68 35.73
N GLN A 579 26.21 9.38 37.03
CA GLN A 579 25.01 8.99 37.76
C GLN A 579 23.99 10.13 37.86
N SER A 580 24.45 11.36 38.06
CA SER A 580 23.56 12.55 38.06
C SER A 580 22.92 12.76 36.69
N ALA A 581 23.70 12.62 35.61
CA ALA A 581 23.21 12.75 34.24
C ALA A 581 22.17 11.65 33.89
N GLY A 582 22.41 10.41 34.33
CA GLY A 582 21.46 9.31 34.20
C GLY A 582 20.15 9.58 34.94
N LEU A 583 20.22 9.92 36.23
CA LEU A 583 19.04 10.25 37.04
C LEU A 583 18.27 11.46 36.49
N LEU A 584 18.98 12.49 36.01
CA LEU A 584 18.36 13.64 35.37
C LEU A 584 17.63 13.25 34.08
N THR A 585 18.25 12.39 33.26
CA THR A 585 17.62 11.85 32.05
C THR A 585 16.32 11.13 32.38
N GLU A 586 16.32 10.28 33.40
CA GLU A 586 15.12 9.59 33.87
C GLU A 586 14.02 10.55 34.33
N LEU A 587 14.36 11.59 35.11
CA LEU A 587 13.39 12.59 35.58
C LEU A 587 12.78 13.39 34.43
N LEU A 588 13.61 13.84 33.50
CA LEU A 588 13.19 14.59 32.31
C LEU A 588 12.28 13.74 31.42
N GLN A 589 12.69 12.50 31.13
CA GLN A 589 11.90 11.55 30.35
C GLN A 589 10.57 11.31 31.04
N SER A 590 10.57 10.96 32.34
CA SER A 590 9.35 10.70 33.13
C SER A 590 8.39 11.88 33.18
N SER A 591 8.87 13.10 32.88
CA SER A 591 8.08 14.33 32.80
C SER A 591 7.62 14.69 31.38
N GLY A 592 7.93 13.84 30.39
CA GLY A 592 7.47 13.95 29.00
C GLY A 592 8.45 14.64 28.06
N ALA A 593 9.68 14.96 28.51
CA ALA A 593 10.71 15.52 27.63
C ALA A 593 11.29 14.46 26.69
N GLN A 594 11.62 14.85 25.47
CA GLN A 594 12.44 14.05 24.57
C GLN A 594 13.90 14.29 24.92
N VAL A 595 14.57 13.28 25.47
CA VAL A 595 15.97 13.41 25.92
C VAL A 595 16.91 12.66 25.00
N PHE A 596 17.94 13.34 24.51
CA PHE A 596 19.02 12.77 23.71
C PHE A 596 20.31 12.74 24.52
N ASP A 597 20.91 11.56 24.69
CA ASP A 597 22.24 11.41 25.29
C ASP A 597 23.32 11.60 24.22
N LEU A 598 24.13 12.65 24.37
CA LEU A 598 25.21 12.98 23.43
C LEU A 598 26.58 12.41 23.85
N THR A 599 26.66 11.67 24.95
CA THR A 599 27.93 11.19 25.53
C THR A 599 28.72 10.30 24.55
N HIS A 600 28.02 9.46 23.78
CA HIS A 600 28.61 8.50 22.84
C HIS A 600 28.34 8.81 21.36
N THR A 601 27.63 9.89 21.04
CA THR A 601 27.27 10.26 19.66
C THR A 601 28.47 10.73 18.86
N ALA A 602 28.58 10.31 17.60
CA ALA A 602 29.64 10.77 16.69
C ALA A 602 29.44 12.26 16.34
N SER A 603 30.53 13.01 16.13
CA SER A 603 30.47 14.47 15.95
C SER A 603 29.53 14.91 14.82
N GLN A 604 29.52 14.20 13.69
CA GLN A 604 28.68 14.55 12.54
C GLN A 604 27.17 14.33 12.82
N GLU A 605 26.83 13.27 13.54
CA GLU A 605 25.45 12.98 13.96
C GLU A 605 25.00 13.97 15.04
N ARG A 606 25.89 14.29 15.98
CA ARG A 606 25.67 15.32 17.01
C ARG A 606 25.35 16.68 16.39
N ASP A 607 26.14 17.13 15.42
CA ASP A 607 25.91 18.42 14.75
C ASP A 607 24.58 18.42 13.99
N SER A 608 24.21 17.29 13.39
CA SER A 608 22.93 17.11 12.69
C SER A 608 21.75 17.19 13.67
N LEU A 609 21.83 16.51 14.82
CA LEU A 609 20.80 16.52 15.87
C LEU A 609 20.62 17.91 16.48
N LEU A 610 21.72 18.60 16.80
CA LEU A 610 21.67 19.97 17.32
C LEU A 610 21.08 20.94 16.28
N SER A 611 21.39 20.77 14.99
CA SER A 611 20.81 21.59 13.92
C SER A 611 19.31 21.33 13.73
N ALA A 612 18.85 20.10 13.95
CA ALA A 612 17.43 19.75 13.86
C ALA A 612 16.60 20.33 15.02
N HIS A 613 17.23 20.62 16.17
CA HIS A 613 16.56 21.10 17.38
C HIS A 613 17.22 22.39 17.94
N PRO A 614 17.17 23.53 17.22
CA PRO A 614 17.91 24.73 17.57
C PRO A 614 17.51 25.37 18.91
N ASN A 615 16.31 25.06 19.42
CA ASN A 615 15.77 25.59 20.68
C ASN A 615 15.95 24.65 21.87
N ALA A 616 16.52 23.46 21.67
CA ALA A 616 16.65 22.47 22.74
C ALA A 616 17.55 22.95 23.88
N ILE A 617 17.25 22.49 25.09
CA ILE A 617 18.12 22.70 26.25
C ILE A 617 19.29 21.73 26.12
N VAL A 618 20.51 22.24 25.98
CA VAL A 618 21.72 21.40 26.03
C VAL A 618 22.29 21.47 27.44
N LEU A 619 22.61 20.33 28.02
CA LEU A 619 23.18 20.19 29.36
C LEU A 619 24.45 19.37 29.27
N GLN A 620 25.61 20.01 29.39
CA GLN A 620 26.87 19.29 29.54
C GLN A 620 27.26 19.23 31.01
N THR A 621 27.59 18.06 31.55
CA THR A 621 28.21 17.91 32.86
C THR A 621 29.72 17.74 32.71
N ILE A 622 30.50 18.75 33.10
CA ILE A 622 31.96 18.78 32.96
C ILE A 622 32.64 18.80 34.33
N LEU A 623 33.65 17.99 34.53
CA LEU A 623 34.51 17.92 35.71
C LEU A 623 35.61 19.00 35.66
N ASP A 624 35.46 20.05 36.48
CA ASP A 624 36.56 21.00 36.70
C ASP A 624 37.54 20.45 37.76
N ARG A 625 38.69 19.97 37.28
CA ARG A 625 39.78 19.42 38.11
C ARG A 625 40.40 20.44 39.07
N ARG A 626 40.29 21.75 38.81
CA ARG A 626 40.88 22.80 39.66
C ARG A 626 40.01 23.14 40.86
N TYR A 627 38.70 23.07 40.70
CA TYR A 627 37.73 23.50 41.71
C TYR A 627 36.94 22.35 42.33
N ASN A 628 37.15 21.11 41.85
CA ASN A 628 36.50 19.91 42.37
C ASN A 628 34.97 19.98 42.22
N THR A 629 34.50 20.36 41.03
CA THR A 629 33.09 20.68 40.76
C THR A 629 32.62 20.19 39.39
N THR A 630 31.37 19.76 39.29
CA THR A 630 30.68 19.50 38.02
C THR A 630 30.06 20.80 37.49
N ILE A 631 30.23 21.10 36.21
CA ILE A 631 29.74 22.31 35.52
C ILE A 631 28.64 21.92 34.55
N LEU A 632 27.51 22.62 34.59
CA LEU A 632 26.44 22.59 33.58
C LEU A 632 26.75 23.61 32.44
N ARG A 633 26.58 23.26 31.15
CA ARG A 633 26.66 24.22 30.02
C ARG A 633 25.48 24.11 29.07
N ARG A 634 24.96 25.27 28.63
CA ARG A 634 23.94 25.41 27.56
C ARG A 634 24.52 25.97 26.26
N GLY A 635 23.96 25.53 25.14
CA GLY A 635 24.17 26.09 23.81
C GLY A 635 23.69 27.55 23.63
N PRO A 636 23.76 28.10 22.42
CA PRO A 636 24.00 29.52 22.10
C PRO A 636 22.89 30.58 22.38
N LEU A 637 21.78 30.26 23.07
CA LEU A 637 20.60 31.14 23.18
C LEU A 637 20.68 32.20 24.31
N GLU A 638 20.03 33.36 24.09
CA GLU A 638 20.02 34.57 24.97
C GLU A 638 19.54 34.34 26.42
N SER A 639 18.81 33.26 26.72
CA SER A 639 18.16 33.01 28.04
C SER A 639 18.96 32.11 29.02
N SER A 640 20.27 31.92 28.81
CA SER A 640 21.10 31.00 29.64
C SER A 640 21.31 31.46 31.09
N ARG A 641 21.24 32.78 31.36
CA ARG A 641 21.36 33.35 32.71
C ARG A 641 20.18 32.99 33.62
N ASP A 642 18.97 32.97 33.09
CA ASP A 642 17.76 32.74 33.87
C ASP A 642 17.63 31.27 34.28
N LEU A 643 17.87 30.33 33.35
CA LEU A 643 17.92 28.89 33.67
C LEU A 643 18.93 28.59 34.80
N SER A 644 20.12 29.20 34.72
CA SER A 644 21.17 28.96 35.73
C SER A 644 20.81 29.54 37.09
N ARG A 645 20.14 30.70 37.11
CA ARG A 645 19.58 31.28 38.33
C ARG A 645 18.56 30.32 38.94
N HIS A 646 17.63 29.80 38.14
CA HIS A 646 16.62 28.84 38.60
C HIS A 646 17.24 27.53 39.12
N ILE A 647 18.28 26.99 38.48
CA ILE A 647 18.98 25.80 38.98
C ILE A 647 19.67 26.08 40.31
N VAL A 648 20.33 27.23 40.46
CA VAL A 648 21.00 27.63 41.71
C VAL A 648 19.99 27.82 42.83
N ASP A 649 18.88 28.52 42.54
CA ASP A 649 17.81 28.74 43.51
C ASP A 649 17.17 27.39 43.91
N ALA A 650 16.87 26.51 42.95
CA ALA A 650 16.32 25.18 43.23
C ALA A 650 17.28 24.31 44.06
N LEU A 651 18.59 24.32 43.76
CA LEU A 651 19.58 23.62 44.57
C LEU A 651 19.67 24.19 45.99
N ARG A 652 19.61 25.51 46.16
CA ARG A 652 19.65 26.16 47.48
C ARG A 652 18.37 25.90 48.29
N ASP A 653 17.22 25.97 47.64
CA ASP A 653 15.92 26.04 48.30
C ASP A 653 15.27 24.66 48.46
N HIS A 654 15.69 23.66 47.68
CA HIS A 654 15.09 22.32 47.66
C HIS A 654 16.08 21.18 47.88
N THR A 655 17.35 21.49 48.17
CA THR A 655 18.35 20.45 48.43
C THR A 655 19.29 20.80 49.58
N ASP A 656 19.90 19.78 50.17
CA ASP A 656 20.90 19.96 51.24
C ASP A 656 22.32 20.28 50.70
N LEU A 657 22.47 20.54 49.39
CA LEU A 657 23.76 20.82 48.76
C LEU A 657 24.22 22.27 48.99
N ARG A 658 25.46 22.44 49.48
CA ARG A 658 26.10 23.76 49.60
C ARG A 658 26.78 24.16 48.29
N ILE A 659 26.25 25.18 47.61
CA ILE A 659 26.81 25.74 46.37
C ILE A 659 28.06 26.57 46.72
N GLN A 660 29.21 26.27 46.09
CA GLN A 660 30.49 26.90 46.46
C GLN A 660 30.78 28.21 45.73
N GLN A 661 30.44 28.33 44.43
CA GLN A 661 30.65 29.55 43.63
C GLN A 661 29.63 29.65 42.49
N ASN A 662 29.12 30.86 42.23
CA ASN A 662 28.38 31.22 41.02
C ASN A 662 29.28 32.10 40.16
N VAL A 663 29.81 31.57 39.06
CA VAL A 663 30.66 32.35 38.15
C VAL A 663 30.06 32.27 36.74
N PRO A 664 29.38 33.33 36.25
CA PRO A 664 29.19 33.50 34.82
C PRO A 664 30.58 33.69 34.19
N ARG A 665 31.22 32.60 33.75
CA ARG A 665 32.51 32.65 33.07
C ARG A 665 32.27 32.99 31.59
N ILE A 666 32.45 34.26 31.25
CA ILE A 666 32.65 34.69 29.86
C ILE A 666 34.11 34.35 29.50
N TRP A 667 34.34 33.22 28.81
CA TRP A 667 35.69 32.89 28.34
C TRP A 667 36.02 33.75 27.11
N GLY A 668 37.04 34.59 27.21
CA GLY A 668 37.43 35.51 26.15
C GLY A 668 38.24 34.84 25.03
N SER A 669 37.68 34.86 23.82
CA SER A 669 38.36 35.22 22.56
C SER A 669 37.31 35.37 21.46
N GLY A 670 37.53 36.32 20.54
CA GLY A 670 36.53 37.01 19.71
C GLY A 670 35.79 36.22 18.61
N ALA A 671 35.52 34.93 18.80
CA ALA A 671 34.62 34.14 17.95
C ALA A 671 33.45 33.49 18.72
N LEU A 672 33.33 33.75 20.04
CA LEU A 672 32.28 33.21 20.91
C LEU A 672 31.50 34.30 21.67
N SER A 673 31.66 35.57 21.30
CA SER A 673 30.99 36.71 21.95
C SER A 673 29.47 36.73 21.81
N GLU A 674 28.89 35.85 20.99
CA GLU A 674 27.43 35.71 20.84
C GLU A 674 26.81 34.66 21.76
N HIS A 675 27.61 33.93 22.56
CA HIS A 675 27.12 32.79 23.34
C HIS A 675 27.41 32.95 24.83
N THR A 676 26.37 33.28 25.60
CA THR A 676 26.48 33.41 27.06
C THR A 676 26.51 32.00 27.67
N GLN A 677 27.69 31.48 28.03
CA GLN A 677 27.81 30.25 28.82
C GLN A 677 27.65 30.57 30.30
N VAL A 678 26.92 29.73 31.02
CA VAL A 678 26.75 29.86 32.48
C VAL A 678 27.05 28.51 33.12
N SER A 679 27.72 28.53 34.28
CA SER A 679 28.24 27.35 34.96
C SER A 679 27.78 27.33 36.40
N VAL A 680 27.13 26.25 36.81
CA VAL A 680 26.80 25.98 38.22
C VAL A 680 27.78 24.92 38.73
N SER A 681 28.44 25.19 39.86
CA SER A 681 29.45 24.33 40.46
C SER A 681 28.96 23.73 41.77
N PHE A 682 28.74 22.42 41.81
CA PHE A 682 28.42 21.68 43.04
C PHE A 682 29.65 20.92 43.57
N PRO A 683 29.82 20.81 44.90
CA PRO A 683 30.98 20.17 45.50
C PRO A 683 31.02 18.69 45.13
N ALA A 684 32.08 18.26 44.43
CA ALA A 684 32.40 16.84 44.33
C ALA A 684 33.16 16.44 45.61
N PRO A 685 32.82 15.33 46.28
CA PRO A 685 33.58 14.90 47.46
C PRO A 685 35.05 14.62 47.11
N GLY A 686 35.96 14.92 48.04
CA GLY A 686 37.36 14.50 47.90
C GLY A 686 37.49 12.99 48.14
N ARG A 687 38.51 12.35 47.57
CA ARG A 687 38.77 10.89 47.68
C ARG A 687 38.75 10.33 49.12
N TRP A 688 38.98 11.17 50.13
CA TRP A 688 39.07 10.81 51.55
C TRP A 688 37.87 11.24 52.40
N THR A 689 36.85 11.89 51.82
CA THR A 689 35.78 12.55 52.61
C THR A 689 34.44 11.81 52.63
N TYR A 690 34.16 10.89 51.70
CA TYR A 690 32.88 10.19 51.59
C TYR A 690 33.09 8.70 51.20
N GLU A 691 32.30 7.79 51.77
CA GLU A 691 32.17 6.39 51.34
C GLU A 691 31.38 6.30 50.03
N GLU A 692 31.66 5.31 49.17
CA GLU A 692 30.91 5.06 47.91
C GLU A 692 29.39 4.95 48.12
N SER A 693 28.97 4.53 49.32
CA SER A 693 27.58 4.45 49.78
C SER A 693 26.79 5.78 49.69
N ARG A 694 27.48 6.92 49.71
CA ARG A 694 26.85 8.26 49.76
C ARG A 694 26.74 8.96 48.42
N ILE A 695 27.36 8.40 47.37
CA ILE A 695 27.34 8.94 46.00
C ILE A 695 25.92 8.95 45.43
N PRO A 696 25.08 7.89 45.58
CA PRO A 696 23.75 7.85 44.97
C PRO A 696 22.84 8.99 45.42
N HIS A 697 22.76 9.26 46.72
CA HIS A 697 21.95 10.37 47.25
C HIS A 697 22.46 11.73 46.78
N THR A 698 23.78 11.93 46.72
CA THR A 698 24.38 13.17 46.24
C THR A 698 24.08 13.38 44.74
N ALA A 699 24.19 12.32 43.93
CA ALA A 699 23.87 12.34 42.51
C ALA A 699 22.39 12.67 42.26
N TRP A 700 21.51 12.01 42.99
CA TRP A 700 20.06 12.24 42.92
C TRP A 700 19.70 13.67 43.32
N THR A 701 20.29 14.17 44.40
CA THR A 701 20.04 15.53 44.89
C THR A 701 20.45 16.58 43.85
N ALA A 702 21.59 16.38 43.19
CA ALA A 702 22.03 17.24 42.09
C ALA A 702 21.09 17.15 40.88
N ALA A 703 20.71 15.95 40.47
CA ALA A 703 19.76 15.73 39.37
C ALA A 703 18.40 16.38 39.64
N TRP A 704 17.86 16.25 40.86
CA TRP A 704 16.58 16.83 41.27
C TRP A 704 16.60 18.36 41.27
N GLY A 705 17.67 18.97 41.78
CA GLY A 705 17.84 20.43 41.75
C GLY A 705 17.93 20.97 40.32
N ILE A 706 18.67 20.29 39.43
CA ILE A 706 18.76 20.65 38.01
C ILE A 706 17.39 20.53 37.34
N TYR A 707 16.69 19.41 37.57
CA TYR A 707 15.35 19.16 37.05
C TYR A 707 14.36 20.28 37.43
N ASN A 708 14.31 20.67 38.70
CA ASN A 708 13.45 21.77 39.16
C ASN A 708 13.85 23.12 38.54
N GLY A 709 15.15 23.40 38.41
CA GLY A 709 15.62 24.60 37.74
C GLY A 709 15.19 24.66 36.27
N ILE A 710 15.19 23.52 35.58
CA ILE A 710 14.67 23.40 34.20
C ILE A 710 13.17 23.68 34.20
N LEU A 711 12.39 23.02 35.06
CA LEU A 711 10.95 23.24 35.18
C LEU A 711 10.61 24.72 35.34
N THR A 712 11.24 25.41 36.29
CA THR A 712 11.00 26.85 36.51
C THR A 712 11.40 27.69 35.29
N SER A 713 12.50 27.33 34.61
CA SER A 713 12.95 28.06 33.42
C SER A 713 11.99 27.98 32.24
N VAL A 714 11.19 26.92 32.16
CA VAL A 714 10.15 26.74 31.14
C VAL A 714 8.76 27.12 31.65
N GLY A 715 8.69 27.83 32.78
CA GLY A 715 7.46 28.46 33.30
C GLY A 715 6.66 27.64 34.31
N TYR A 716 7.21 26.55 34.85
CA TYR A 716 6.55 25.82 35.93
C TYR A 716 6.66 26.57 37.26
N ASP A 717 5.52 26.95 37.84
CA ASP A 717 5.48 27.55 39.17
C ASP A 717 5.33 26.46 40.25
N MET A 718 6.33 26.36 41.13
CA MET A 718 6.30 25.46 42.27
C MET A 718 5.37 25.95 43.39
N LYS A 719 4.91 27.20 43.37
CA LYS A 719 3.97 27.70 44.37
C LYS A 719 2.61 26.98 44.25
N GLY A 720 2.09 26.54 45.39
CA GLY A 720 0.85 25.76 45.45
C GLY A 720 1.01 24.29 45.04
N THR A 721 2.24 23.83 44.78
CA THR A 721 2.55 22.40 44.58
C THR A 721 2.92 21.76 45.92
N LYS A 722 3.10 20.43 45.95
CA LYS A 722 3.39 19.68 47.16
C LYS A 722 4.89 19.43 47.36
N LEU A 723 5.30 19.44 48.63
CA LEU A 723 6.44 18.71 49.15
C LEU A 723 5.92 17.40 49.75
N VAL A 724 6.36 16.26 49.21
CA VAL A 724 6.08 14.93 49.75
C VAL A 724 7.35 14.41 50.42
N GLU A 725 7.29 14.16 51.73
CA GLU A 725 8.36 13.59 52.52
C GLU A 725 7.95 12.20 53.03
N ALA A 726 8.84 11.21 52.93
CA ALA A 726 8.57 9.87 53.42
C ALA A 726 9.75 9.28 54.20
N ASN A 727 9.42 8.53 55.26
CA ASN A 727 10.38 7.77 56.08
C ASN A 727 10.36 6.30 55.65
N VAL A 728 11.54 5.76 55.35
CA VAL A 728 11.74 4.37 54.94
C VAL A 728 12.62 3.66 55.95
N VAL A 729 12.20 2.46 56.36
CA VAL A 729 12.96 1.59 57.27
C VAL A 729 13.14 0.20 56.65
N GLU A 730 14.15 -0.51 57.13
CA GLU A 730 14.30 -1.94 56.88
C GLU A 730 13.20 -2.73 57.61
N LYS A 731 12.58 -3.70 56.95
CA LYS A 731 11.46 -4.47 57.52
C LYS A 731 11.85 -5.29 58.74
N GLU A 732 13.03 -5.93 58.71
CA GLU A 732 13.48 -6.80 59.78
C GLU A 732 14.03 -6.01 60.98
N SER A 733 14.95 -5.08 60.74
CA SER A 733 15.67 -4.37 61.79
C SER A 733 14.93 -3.12 62.30
N ARG A 734 13.99 -2.59 61.52
CA ARG A 734 13.32 -1.29 61.72
C ARG A 734 14.30 -0.10 61.77
N ASN A 735 15.54 -0.29 61.35
CA ASN A 735 16.52 0.79 61.23
C ASN A 735 16.19 1.68 60.02
N PRO A 736 16.58 2.97 60.04
CA PRO A 736 16.44 3.85 58.89
C PRO A 736 17.13 3.29 57.65
N ALA A 737 16.39 3.15 56.55
CA ALA A 737 16.88 2.57 55.31
C ALA A 737 17.63 3.63 54.49
N SER A 738 18.96 3.63 54.58
CA SER A 738 19.81 4.62 53.93
C SER A 738 20.01 4.32 52.44
N TYR A 739 19.93 5.35 51.58
CA TYR A 739 20.25 5.29 50.15
C TYR A 739 19.38 4.32 49.32
N VAL A 740 18.12 4.17 49.72
CA VAL A 740 17.12 3.32 49.05
C VAL A 740 16.32 4.14 48.05
N GLU A 741 16.09 3.55 46.87
CA GLU A 741 15.23 4.14 45.85
C GLU A 741 13.75 4.01 46.21
N VAL A 742 13.03 5.12 46.05
CA VAL A 742 11.59 5.24 46.26
C VAL A 742 10.96 5.83 45.02
N VAL A 743 9.84 5.27 44.58
CA VAL A 743 9.09 5.76 43.42
C VAL A 743 7.79 6.41 43.91
N LEU A 744 7.56 7.64 43.48
CA LEU A 744 6.32 8.38 43.69
C LEU A 744 5.41 8.21 42.46
N ASN A 745 4.23 7.63 42.68
CA ASN A 745 3.16 7.36 41.71
C ASN A 745 3.67 6.73 40.42
N GLY A 746 4.64 5.82 40.53
CA GLY A 746 5.20 5.09 39.39
C GLY A 746 5.96 5.94 38.35
N ALA A 747 6.20 7.23 38.61
CA ALA A 747 6.82 8.14 37.64
C ALA A 747 8.10 8.79 38.17
N LEU A 748 8.07 9.46 39.32
CA LEU A 748 9.23 10.19 39.85
C LEU A 748 10.04 9.33 40.82
N ARG A 749 11.35 9.28 40.64
CA ARG A 749 12.28 8.53 41.50
C ARG A 749 12.97 9.44 42.52
N GLY A 750 13.10 8.92 43.74
CA GLY A 750 13.71 9.55 44.91
C GLY A 750 14.72 8.62 45.57
N ILE A 751 15.73 9.15 46.26
CA ILE A 751 16.68 8.35 47.05
C ILE A 751 16.65 8.84 48.50
N THR A 752 16.62 7.92 49.47
CA THR A 752 16.65 8.28 50.89
C THR A 752 18.03 8.75 51.35
N ASN A 753 18.08 9.66 52.31
CA ASN A 753 19.31 10.08 52.99
C ASN A 753 19.76 9.07 54.08
N GLU A 754 20.83 9.38 54.84
CA GLU A 754 21.30 8.51 55.94
C GLU A 754 20.31 8.29 57.09
N LYS A 755 19.21 9.06 57.12
CA LYS A 755 18.13 8.93 58.11
C LYS A 755 16.91 8.21 57.54
N GLY A 756 17.02 7.61 56.36
CA GLY A 756 15.91 6.94 55.69
C GLY A 756 14.82 7.89 55.17
N VAL A 757 15.12 9.18 55.00
CA VAL A 757 14.14 10.19 54.55
C VAL A 757 14.32 10.50 53.07
N VAL A 758 13.24 10.49 52.30
CA VAL A 758 13.18 10.93 50.89
C VAL A 758 12.22 12.11 50.75
N ARG A 759 12.53 13.05 49.86
CA ARG A 759 11.71 14.25 49.60
C ARG A 759 11.47 14.46 48.10
N PHE A 760 10.23 14.76 47.73
CA PHE A 760 9.85 15.16 46.38
C PHE A 760 9.26 16.57 46.46
N TYR A 761 9.98 17.55 45.94
CA TYR A 761 9.55 18.95 45.88
C TYR A 761 8.81 19.23 44.57
N GLY A 762 7.87 20.18 44.57
CA GLY A 762 7.30 20.66 43.31
C GLY A 762 6.22 19.74 42.71
N VAL A 763 5.62 18.84 43.48
CA VAL A 763 4.76 17.77 42.96
C VAL A 763 3.35 18.29 42.65
N SER A 764 2.88 18.12 41.40
CA SER A 764 1.64 18.70 40.85
C SER A 764 0.37 17.85 41.00
N LEU A 765 0.31 16.98 42.02
CA LEU A 765 -0.57 15.81 42.03
C LEU A 765 -1.43 15.74 43.30
N ASP A 766 -2.62 15.14 43.23
CA ASP A 766 -3.57 15.14 44.37
C ASP A 766 -3.35 14.02 45.41
N HIS A 767 -2.74 12.89 45.03
CA HIS A 767 -2.54 11.73 45.92
C HIS A 767 -1.10 11.21 45.93
N ASP A 768 -0.61 10.75 47.07
CA ASP A 768 0.80 10.40 47.23
C ASP A 768 0.95 8.89 47.48
N ASP A 769 1.15 8.11 46.41
CA ASP A 769 1.42 6.66 46.41
C ASP A 769 2.92 6.42 46.26
N LEU A 770 3.55 6.05 47.36
CA LEU A 770 4.99 5.83 47.45
C LEU A 770 5.29 4.35 47.63
N ALA A 771 6.28 3.85 46.89
CA ALA A 771 6.77 2.50 47.04
C ALA A 771 8.31 2.46 46.97
N PRO A 772 9.00 1.79 47.91
CA PRO A 772 10.41 1.46 47.72
C PRO A 772 10.55 0.48 46.56
N VAL A 773 11.65 0.56 45.81
CA VAL A 773 11.90 -0.32 44.65
C VAL A 773 11.98 -1.80 45.07
N GLU A 774 12.44 -2.07 46.29
CA GLU A 774 12.50 -3.40 46.91
C GLU A 774 11.49 -3.51 48.07
N PRO A 775 10.18 -3.62 47.79
CA PRO A 775 9.14 -3.63 48.83
C PRO A 775 9.17 -4.89 49.70
N GLY A 776 9.97 -5.90 49.36
CA GLY A 776 10.22 -7.08 50.20
C GLY A 776 11.17 -6.79 51.36
N LEU A 777 12.09 -5.83 51.20
CA LEU A 777 13.15 -5.53 52.18
C LEU A 777 12.88 -4.24 52.97
N TYR A 778 12.20 -3.28 52.34
CA TYR A 778 11.96 -1.96 52.94
C TYR A 778 10.47 -1.65 53.08
N GLU A 779 10.15 -0.78 54.03
CA GLU A 779 8.78 -0.34 54.34
C GLU A 779 8.76 1.17 54.57
N ILE A 780 7.71 1.83 54.08
CA ILE A 780 7.45 3.25 54.37
C ILE A 780 6.65 3.33 55.67
N THR A 781 7.20 3.99 56.69
CA THR A 781 6.58 4.09 58.03
C THR A 781 5.86 5.41 58.28
N GLY A 782 5.97 6.37 57.36
CA GLY A 782 5.23 7.63 57.45
C GLY A 782 5.43 8.49 56.20
N VAL A 783 4.36 9.18 55.80
CA VAL A 783 4.35 10.13 54.69
C VAL A 783 3.80 11.45 55.22
N LYS A 784 4.50 12.56 54.95
CA LYS A 784 4.08 13.92 55.28
C LYS A 784 4.02 14.73 54.00
N THR A 785 2.90 15.43 53.80
CA THR A 785 2.68 16.28 52.64
C THR A 785 2.44 17.72 53.09
N GLU A 786 3.14 18.67 52.45
CA GLU A 786 3.06 20.10 52.74
C GLU A 786 2.88 20.88 51.42
N ILE A 787 2.09 21.96 51.44
CA ILE A 787 1.92 22.83 50.27
C ILE A 787 3.03 23.89 50.29
N LEU A 788 3.75 24.04 49.19
CA LEU A 788 4.80 25.03 49.02
C LEU A 788 4.18 26.43 48.83
N HIS A 789 4.62 27.41 49.61
CA HIS A 789 4.05 28.76 49.70
C HIS A 789 4.86 29.85 49.00
#